data_AF-A0A954W432-F1
#
_entry.id   AF-A0A954W432-F1
#
_cell.length_a   1.000
_cell.length_b   1.000
_cell.length_c   1.000
_cell.angle_alpha   90.00
_cell.angle_beta   90.00
_cell.angle_gamma   90.00
#
_symmetry.space_group_name_H-M   'P 1'
#
loop_
_entity.id
_entity.type
_entity.pdbx_description
1 polymer ?
#
loop_
_entity_poly.entity_id
_entity_poly.type
_entity_poly.pdbx_seq_one_letter_code
_entity_poly.pdbx_strand_id
1 'polypeptide(L)'
;MAVDFGTEDAANGIPFGEFTWSDAGRVYSQNTSYRERLKVTLTQGQTVNFRCRMHTGSYAWSSEYQGTLTTDNTGQYPYYVRFTINGYEFKSEWTRGNCCTSWGDDWVQLNPIPNTTGVFYTISRWQSRNAYTTIAVVPTTTGTRTSSPDCGDMSTPEPGVYYVRASGSDSNDGRTMNRAFRTVNKAAASVIPGDTVYVGAGTYAENVTFSKGGSADRRVHFIADSTGQNTGDAGEVHLNGNLTMNALQNFTLHGFKLTGAGDFLKWNGGSGNIMSRCDVSGGDNLVSIKNNAALLITGCRIHHGTDDGIDISNSSYVVVEGTIIEDNGDDGFDVDLAARALLVGCTIQNNAKDGLDLTTNSAAITRVVAERCQIIGNRDNGVRLNNSQILIRNCLIAGNRASGVRHAPTGVTHCKSSLFLCTVVGNGESGILNEAGSTYVRNSIVAMNRDFGINQRSVSGEIAHSLLYGNRVATYGNITRIGGSNSNPAFVSDTDFRLSEGSPAIDAGIAPWQADFDLTGFTLSALSHDLLGNARPSGTALDMGCYEGEVTVDRVLYVATNGNDANTGTSWGQAYRTLEKACSLAGPNTQIHIRAGTYPETFILARSGRADRPIRFIAETPGAVFIQPKSSTMATTLTLSNANHVHFDGLTFTDGN
;
A
#
# COMPACT_ATOMS: atom_id res chain seq x y z
N MET A 1 -48.90 -19.40 -18.49
CA MET A 1 -47.72 -18.71 -19.08
C MET A 1 -46.78 -19.80 -19.53
N ALA A 2 -46.19 -19.69 -20.72
CA ALA A 2 -45.01 -20.47 -21.08
C ALA A 2 -43.80 -19.54 -20.86
N VAL A 3 -42.86 -19.95 -20.02
CA VAL A 3 -41.56 -19.27 -19.88
C VAL A 3 -40.57 -20.06 -20.72
N ASP A 4 -40.32 -19.57 -21.92
CA ASP A 4 -39.42 -20.23 -22.87
C ASP A 4 -37.99 -19.71 -22.67
N PHE A 5 -37.13 -20.55 -22.11
CA PHE A 5 -35.70 -20.26 -21.93
C PHE A 5 -34.92 -20.78 -23.15
N GLY A 6 -35.06 -20.07 -24.27
CA GLY A 6 -34.43 -20.45 -25.54
C GLY A 6 -32.91 -20.58 -25.44
N THR A 7 -32.40 -21.76 -25.80
CA THR A 7 -30.96 -22.05 -25.90
C THR A 7 -30.36 -21.50 -27.19
N GLU A 8 -30.27 -20.17 -27.31
CA GLU A 8 -29.63 -19.47 -28.43
C GLU A 8 -28.49 -18.56 -27.96
N ASP A 9 -27.45 -19.11 -27.32
CA ASP A 9 -26.13 -18.47 -27.28
C ASP A 9 -24.97 -19.48 -27.05
N ALA A 10 -25.03 -20.63 -27.74
CA ALA A 10 -23.97 -21.65 -27.71
C ALA A 10 -22.64 -21.21 -28.36
N ALA A 11 -22.53 -19.95 -28.80
CA ALA A 11 -21.36 -19.40 -29.48
C ALA A 11 -20.25 -18.90 -28.53
N ASN A 12 -20.57 -18.66 -27.25
CA ASN A 12 -19.69 -17.93 -26.32
C ASN A 12 -19.08 -18.78 -25.18
N GLY A 13 -19.26 -20.11 -25.20
CA GLY A 13 -18.46 -21.04 -24.37
C GLY A 13 -18.60 -20.94 -22.84
N ILE A 14 -19.62 -20.26 -22.33
CA ILE A 14 -19.86 -20.12 -20.87
C ILE A 14 -20.52 -21.41 -20.35
N PRO A 15 -19.94 -22.11 -19.35
CA PRO A 15 -20.59 -23.28 -18.75
C PRO A 15 -21.79 -22.85 -17.91
N PHE A 16 -22.98 -23.34 -18.26
CA PHE A 16 -24.19 -23.16 -17.45
C PHE A 16 -24.25 -24.20 -16.32
N GLY A 17 -24.65 -23.76 -15.12
CA GLY A 17 -24.97 -24.68 -14.03
C GLY A 17 -26.27 -25.45 -14.30
N GLU A 18 -26.39 -26.66 -13.75
CA GLU A 18 -27.59 -27.49 -13.89
C GLU A 18 -28.81 -26.84 -13.21
N PHE A 19 -29.89 -26.67 -13.98
CA PHE A 19 -31.18 -26.21 -13.47
C PHE A 19 -32.10 -27.42 -13.19
N THR A 20 -32.07 -27.96 -11.98
CA THR A 20 -33.04 -28.99 -11.58
C THR A 20 -34.41 -28.36 -11.28
N TRP A 21 -35.38 -28.58 -12.17
CA TRP A 21 -36.80 -28.34 -11.89
C TRP A 21 -37.36 -29.42 -10.94
N SER A 22 -38.13 -29.02 -9.93
CA SER A 22 -38.71 -29.96 -8.95
C SER A 22 -40.03 -30.62 -9.38
N ASP A 23 -40.70 -30.11 -10.41
CA ASP A 23 -42.08 -30.50 -10.76
C ASP A 23 -42.30 -30.66 -12.28
N ALA A 24 -41.48 -31.49 -12.93
CA ALA A 24 -41.71 -31.88 -14.32
C ALA A 24 -42.81 -32.93 -14.44
N GLY A 25 -44.02 -32.56 -14.86
CA GLY A 25 -44.98 -33.53 -15.41
C GLY A 25 -46.46 -33.44 -15.00
N ARG A 26 -47.10 -32.25 -14.99
CA ARG A 26 -48.58 -32.16 -14.93
C ARG A 26 -49.13 -31.06 -15.84
N VAL A 27 -50.25 -31.39 -16.50
CA VAL A 27 -51.11 -30.43 -17.22
C VAL A 27 -52.17 -29.94 -16.24
N TYR A 28 -52.40 -28.62 -16.16
CA TYR A 28 -53.30 -28.00 -15.20
C TYR A 28 -54.37 -27.13 -15.88
N SER A 29 -55.58 -27.15 -15.33
CA SER A 29 -56.77 -26.46 -15.85
C SER A 29 -56.93 -25.04 -15.31
N GLN A 30 -57.82 -24.26 -15.95
CA GLN A 30 -58.07 -22.85 -15.64
C GLN A 30 -58.58 -22.61 -14.21
N ASN A 31 -58.42 -21.36 -13.73
CA ASN A 31 -58.84 -20.83 -12.42
C ASN A 31 -58.05 -21.30 -11.18
N THR A 32 -56.72 -21.25 -11.24
CA THR A 32 -55.87 -21.18 -10.03
C THR A 32 -54.76 -20.12 -10.18
N SER A 33 -54.68 -19.20 -9.22
CA SER A 33 -53.64 -18.16 -9.16
C SER A 33 -52.38 -18.71 -8.51
N TYR A 34 -51.43 -19.23 -9.31
CA TYR A 34 -50.17 -19.72 -8.78
C TYR A 34 -49.06 -18.66 -8.74
N ARG A 35 -48.31 -18.65 -7.64
CA ARG A 35 -47.07 -17.89 -7.46
C ARG A 35 -45.89 -18.84 -7.71
N GLU A 36 -45.33 -18.82 -8.91
CA GLU A 36 -44.08 -19.53 -9.18
C GLU A 36 -42.92 -18.81 -8.49
N ARG A 37 -42.02 -19.59 -7.87
CA ARG A 37 -40.84 -19.08 -7.17
C ARG A 37 -39.59 -19.65 -7.82
N LEU A 38 -38.89 -18.83 -8.61
CA LEU A 38 -37.56 -19.19 -9.09
C LEU A 38 -36.56 -19.08 -7.93
N LYS A 39 -36.11 -20.22 -7.39
CA LYS A 39 -35.05 -20.25 -6.38
C LYS A 39 -33.69 -20.40 -7.07
N VAL A 40 -32.95 -19.30 -7.16
CA VAL A 40 -31.56 -19.31 -7.65
C VAL A 40 -30.63 -19.31 -6.44
N THR A 41 -29.71 -20.28 -6.40
CA THR A 41 -28.67 -20.35 -5.37
C THR A 41 -27.35 -19.94 -6.01
N LEU A 42 -26.75 -18.84 -5.56
CA LEU A 42 -25.48 -18.33 -6.06
C LEU A 42 -24.35 -18.66 -5.09
N THR A 43 -23.21 -19.08 -5.61
CA THR A 43 -21.95 -19.13 -4.85
C THR A 43 -21.20 -17.81 -4.95
N GLN A 44 -20.34 -17.52 -3.96
CA GLN A 44 -19.62 -16.25 -3.87
C GLN A 44 -18.76 -16.03 -5.12
N GLY A 45 -19.03 -14.92 -5.84
CA GLY A 45 -18.35 -14.58 -7.10
C GLY A 45 -19.11 -14.98 -8.38
N GLN A 46 -20.22 -15.73 -8.31
CA GLN A 46 -21.03 -16.01 -9.50
C GLN A 46 -21.86 -14.80 -9.94
N THR A 47 -21.88 -14.58 -11.25
CA THR A 47 -22.77 -13.61 -11.93
C THR A 47 -23.86 -14.36 -12.68
N VAL A 48 -25.12 -13.93 -12.54
CA VAL A 48 -26.24 -14.45 -13.33
C VAL A 48 -26.96 -13.30 -14.03
N ASN A 49 -27.08 -13.42 -15.36
CA ASN A 49 -27.86 -12.53 -16.19
C ASN A 49 -29.27 -13.12 -16.36
N PHE A 50 -30.31 -12.33 -16.08
CA PHE A 50 -31.69 -12.71 -16.36
C PHE A 50 -32.24 -11.91 -17.54
N ARG A 51 -32.84 -12.58 -18.52
CA ARG A 51 -33.80 -11.96 -19.45
C ARG A 51 -35.19 -12.44 -19.09
N CYS A 52 -36.13 -11.52 -18.88
CA CYS A 52 -37.55 -11.83 -18.76
C CYS A 52 -38.26 -11.28 -20.00
N ARG A 53 -38.99 -12.14 -20.73
CA ARG A 53 -39.77 -11.77 -21.92
C ARG A 53 -41.25 -11.96 -21.61
N MET A 54 -42.02 -10.88 -21.53
CA MET A 54 -43.48 -10.98 -21.42
C MET A 54 -44.09 -11.13 -22.82
N HIS A 55 -44.68 -12.29 -23.10
CA HIS A 55 -45.46 -12.50 -24.32
C HIS A 55 -46.86 -11.87 -24.19
N THR A 56 -47.06 -10.69 -24.79
CA THR A 56 -48.39 -10.15 -25.08
C THR A 56 -48.75 -10.44 -26.54
N GLY A 57 -49.13 -11.69 -26.83
CA GLY A 57 -49.45 -12.14 -28.18
C GLY A 57 -50.94 -12.12 -28.49
N SER A 58 -51.33 -11.43 -29.56
CA SER A 58 -52.61 -11.68 -30.24
C SER A 58 -52.34 -12.24 -31.63
N TYR A 59 -52.51 -13.56 -31.75
CA TYR A 59 -52.62 -14.38 -32.95
C TYR A 59 -51.40 -14.59 -33.87
N ALA A 60 -50.74 -15.73 -33.63
CA ALA A 60 -50.80 -16.82 -34.60
C ALA A 60 -51.40 -18.09 -33.91
N TRP A 61 -51.16 -19.29 -34.44
CA TRP A 61 -51.93 -20.52 -34.19
C TRP A 61 -51.13 -21.58 -33.39
N SER A 62 -51.72 -22.45 -32.55
CA SER A 62 -53.09 -22.57 -31.95
C SER A 62 -52.97 -23.43 -30.66
N SER A 63 -53.99 -23.87 -29.90
CA SER A 63 -55.46 -23.88 -29.95
C SER A 63 -56.03 -23.73 -28.52
N GLU A 64 -57.22 -23.13 -28.40
CA GLU A 64 -58.12 -23.17 -27.21
C GLU A 64 -57.50 -23.00 -25.80
N TYR A 65 -57.50 -21.76 -25.30
CA TYR A 65 -58.49 -21.38 -24.28
C TYR A 65 -58.58 -19.86 -24.15
N GLN A 66 -59.77 -19.29 -24.31
CA GLN A 66 -60.02 -17.86 -24.10
C GLN A 66 -60.25 -17.55 -22.62
N GLY A 67 -59.86 -16.35 -22.17
CA GLY A 67 -60.11 -15.86 -20.80
C GLY A 67 -59.86 -14.36 -20.71
N THR A 68 -60.88 -13.60 -20.31
CA THR A 68 -60.87 -12.14 -20.32
C THR A 68 -60.14 -11.55 -19.11
N LEU A 69 -59.44 -10.43 -19.33
CA LEU A 69 -58.74 -9.66 -18.30
C LEU A 69 -59.72 -9.10 -17.24
N THR A 70 -59.49 -9.39 -15.96
CA THR A 70 -60.12 -8.67 -14.84
C THR A 70 -59.05 -7.85 -14.10
N THR A 71 -59.36 -6.58 -13.84
CA THR A 71 -58.48 -5.66 -13.11
C THR A 71 -58.99 -5.48 -11.69
N ASP A 72 -58.15 -5.75 -10.69
CA ASP A 72 -58.37 -5.21 -9.35
C ASP A 72 -57.89 -3.75 -9.35
N ASN A 73 -58.84 -2.84 -9.20
CA ASN A 73 -58.62 -1.41 -9.35
C ASN A 73 -58.62 -0.72 -7.98
N THR A 74 -57.75 -1.20 -7.07
CA THR A 74 -57.59 -0.65 -5.70
C THR A 74 -56.12 -0.35 -5.31
N GLY A 75 -55.43 0.44 -6.15
CA GLY A 75 -54.09 0.98 -5.84
C GLY A 75 -53.16 1.01 -7.05
N GLN A 76 -52.38 2.08 -7.20
CA GLN A 76 -51.53 2.28 -8.38
C GLN A 76 -50.47 1.17 -8.57
N TYR A 77 -50.13 0.89 -9.84
CA TYR A 77 -49.07 -0.01 -10.34
C TYR A 77 -49.39 -1.54 -10.28
N PRO A 78 -50.20 -2.07 -11.22
CA PRO A 78 -50.72 -3.44 -11.17
C PRO A 78 -49.80 -4.54 -11.76
N TYR A 79 -48.55 -4.23 -12.13
CA TYR A 79 -47.60 -5.24 -12.62
C TYR A 79 -46.25 -5.08 -11.93
N TYR A 80 -45.80 -6.14 -11.27
CA TYR A 80 -44.45 -6.26 -10.71
C TYR A 80 -44.01 -7.72 -10.72
N VAL A 81 -42.72 -7.96 -10.99
CA VAL A 81 -42.08 -9.24 -10.68
C VAL A 81 -41.56 -9.13 -9.26
N ARG A 82 -41.83 -10.17 -8.44
CA ARG A 82 -41.10 -10.37 -7.18
C ARG A 82 -40.08 -11.47 -7.38
N PHE A 83 -38.86 -11.20 -6.95
CA PHE A 83 -37.79 -12.17 -6.90
C PHE A 83 -37.12 -12.11 -5.53
N THR A 84 -36.57 -13.24 -5.09
CA THR A 84 -35.95 -13.36 -3.77
C THR A 84 -34.47 -13.66 -3.94
N ILE A 85 -33.61 -12.77 -3.48
CA ILE A 85 -32.16 -12.98 -3.45
C ILE A 85 -31.75 -13.09 -1.98
N ASN A 86 -31.14 -14.21 -1.62
CA ASN A 86 -30.67 -14.52 -0.27
C ASN A 86 -31.70 -14.23 0.85
N GLY A 87 -32.98 -14.53 0.58
CA GLY A 87 -34.09 -14.37 1.54
C GLY A 87 -34.82 -13.02 1.50
N TYR A 88 -34.27 -12.00 0.83
CA TYR A 88 -34.88 -10.67 0.72
C TYR A 88 -35.80 -10.58 -0.50
N GLU A 89 -37.02 -10.08 -0.30
CA GLU A 89 -38.03 -9.93 -1.36
C GLU A 89 -37.88 -8.56 -2.07
N PHE A 90 -37.58 -8.58 -3.37
CA PHE A 90 -37.48 -7.38 -4.20
C PHE A 90 -38.74 -7.23 -5.05
N LYS A 91 -39.15 -5.98 -5.30
CA LYS A 91 -40.30 -5.62 -6.15
C LYS A 91 -39.82 -4.70 -7.27
N SER A 92 -40.05 -5.08 -8.53
CA SER A 92 -39.87 -4.16 -9.66
C SER A 92 -41.02 -3.14 -9.68
N GLU A 93 -40.73 -1.84 -9.61
CA GLU A 93 -41.75 -0.80 -9.82
C GLU A 93 -41.58 -0.14 -11.19
N TRP A 94 -42.67 -0.12 -11.97
CA TRP A 94 -42.69 0.36 -13.35
C TRP A 94 -43.48 1.67 -13.44
N THR A 95 -42.79 2.80 -13.57
CA THR A 95 -43.42 4.11 -13.81
C THR A 95 -43.74 4.31 -15.28
N ARG A 96 -45.03 4.35 -15.61
CA ARG A 96 -45.53 4.50 -17.00
C ARG A 96 -45.28 5.94 -17.51
N GLY A 97 -44.15 6.17 -18.16
CA GLY A 97 -43.74 7.47 -18.70
C GLY A 97 -43.57 7.48 -20.23
N ASN A 98 -44.62 7.83 -20.95
CA ASN A 98 -44.69 8.18 -22.39
C ASN A 98 -44.25 7.12 -23.42
N CYS A 99 -45.25 6.50 -24.05
CA CYS A 99 -45.11 5.60 -25.19
C CYS A 99 -44.58 6.31 -26.46
N CYS A 100 -43.57 5.75 -27.13
CA CYS A 100 -43.24 6.03 -28.54
C CYS A 100 -42.57 4.85 -29.26
N THR A 101 -43.41 3.89 -29.73
CA THR A 101 -43.28 3.20 -31.03
C THR A 101 -41.92 2.68 -31.53
N SER A 102 -41.00 2.27 -30.65
CA SER A 102 -39.81 1.50 -31.06
C SER A 102 -39.36 0.56 -29.94
N TRP A 103 -38.71 -0.54 -30.35
CA TRP A 103 -38.24 -1.62 -29.49
C TRP A 103 -37.37 -1.06 -28.36
N GLY A 104 -37.91 -1.02 -27.14
CA GLY A 104 -37.25 -0.47 -25.97
C GLY A 104 -37.25 -1.47 -24.82
N ASP A 105 -36.07 -1.80 -24.33
CA ASP A 105 -35.90 -2.43 -23.02
C ASP A 105 -36.21 -1.37 -21.95
N ASP A 106 -37.27 -1.56 -21.16
CA ASP A 106 -37.61 -0.67 -20.05
C ASP A 106 -36.78 -1.03 -18.80
N TRP A 107 -36.04 -0.05 -18.25
CA TRP A 107 -35.09 -0.26 -17.13
C TRP A 107 -35.53 0.48 -15.85
N VAL A 108 -35.35 -0.18 -14.70
CA VAL A 108 -35.68 0.35 -13.36
C VAL A 108 -34.59 1.34 -12.88
N GLN A 109 -35.00 2.46 -12.27
CA GLN A 109 -34.10 3.47 -11.68
C GLN A 109 -34.27 3.55 -10.15
N LEU A 110 -33.16 3.70 -9.41
CA LEU A 110 -33.12 3.97 -7.96
C LEU A 110 -32.09 5.08 -7.68
N ASN A 111 -32.37 6.00 -6.73
CA ASN A 111 -31.53 7.17 -6.41
C ASN A 111 -31.19 7.25 -4.89
N PRO A 112 -30.01 7.76 -4.48
CA PRO A 112 -29.57 7.80 -3.06
C PRO A 112 -29.76 9.16 -2.34
N ILE A 113 -29.56 9.16 -1.01
CA ILE A 113 -29.48 10.35 -0.10
C ILE A 113 -28.14 10.30 0.67
N PRO A 114 -27.47 11.43 1.00
CA PRO A 114 -26.19 11.43 1.72
C PRO A 114 -26.31 11.39 3.26
N ASN A 115 -25.28 10.85 3.92
CA ASN A 115 -24.93 11.02 5.34
C ASN A 115 -25.79 10.34 6.43
N THR A 116 -26.13 9.07 6.25
CA THR A 116 -26.38 8.14 7.40
C THR A 116 -25.70 6.78 7.18
N THR A 117 -25.33 6.12 8.27
CA THR A 117 -24.64 4.82 8.27
C THR A 117 -25.57 3.66 7.91
N GLY A 118 -25.40 3.08 6.72
CA GLY A 118 -26.04 1.81 6.35
C GLY A 118 -26.09 1.55 4.84
N VAL A 119 -25.35 0.53 4.39
CA VAL A 119 -25.45 -0.20 3.10
C VAL A 119 -25.60 0.64 1.82
N PHE A 120 -24.52 0.70 1.03
CA PHE A 120 -24.54 1.28 -0.33
C PHE A 120 -25.02 0.27 -1.39
N TYR A 121 -25.73 0.77 -2.39
CA TYR A 121 -25.92 0.12 -3.70
C TYR A 121 -25.54 1.12 -4.79
N THR A 122 -24.77 0.71 -5.80
CA THR A 122 -24.52 1.50 -7.01
C THR A 122 -25.16 0.83 -8.22
N ILE A 123 -26.09 1.55 -8.88
CA ILE A 123 -26.57 1.24 -10.22
C ILE A 123 -26.36 2.51 -11.04
N SER A 124 -25.37 2.51 -11.94
CA SER A 124 -25.09 3.65 -12.80
C SER A 124 -26.04 3.66 -14.00
N ARG A 125 -26.86 4.72 -14.12
CA ARG A 125 -27.49 5.08 -15.38
C ARG A 125 -26.40 5.58 -16.35
N TRP A 126 -26.28 4.99 -17.53
CA TRP A 126 -25.62 5.64 -18.65
C TRP A 126 -26.34 5.38 -19.97
N GLN A 127 -26.34 6.37 -20.86
CA GLN A 127 -27.03 6.31 -22.13
C GLN A 127 -26.11 5.73 -23.22
N SER A 128 -26.67 4.81 -24.02
CA SER A 128 -26.14 4.26 -25.28
C SER A 128 -25.23 3.01 -25.20
N ARG A 129 -25.76 1.96 -25.87
CA ARG A 129 -25.13 0.83 -26.57
C ARG A 129 -23.96 0.07 -25.90
N ASN A 130 -24.25 -1.22 -25.62
CA ASN A 130 -23.33 -2.36 -25.51
C ASN A 130 -22.45 -2.44 -24.25
N ALA A 131 -23.01 -2.94 -23.14
CA ALA A 131 -22.27 -3.63 -22.07
C ALA A 131 -23.19 -4.59 -21.28
N TYR A 132 -22.61 -5.64 -20.70
CA TYR A 132 -23.29 -6.59 -19.79
C TYR A 132 -23.10 -6.15 -18.32
N THR A 133 -24.02 -6.51 -17.43
CA THR A 133 -23.98 -6.11 -16.00
C THR A 133 -23.64 -7.26 -15.08
N THR A 134 -22.61 -7.09 -14.24
CA THR A 134 -22.15 -8.05 -13.23
C THR A 134 -22.85 -7.78 -11.89
N ILE A 135 -23.40 -8.82 -11.25
CA ILE A 135 -23.96 -8.74 -9.88
C ILE A 135 -23.10 -9.61 -8.97
N ALA A 136 -22.60 -9.05 -7.87
CA ALA A 136 -21.90 -9.76 -6.80
C ALA A 136 -22.65 -9.58 -5.46
N VAL A 137 -22.69 -10.63 -4.63
CA VAL A 137 -23.47 -10.66 -3.38
C VAL A 137 -22.71 -11.37 -2.26
N VAL A 138 -22.51 -10.71 -1.10
CA VAL A 138 -22.27 -11.32 0.22
C VAL A 138 -22.61 -10.29 1.36
N PRO A 139 -22.90 -10.73 2.61
CA PRO A 139 -23.58 -9.95 3.67
C PRO A 139 -22.58 -9.30 4.67
N THR A 140 -22.95 -8.47 5.68
CA THR A 140 -23.56 -8.83 7.00
C THR A 140 -23.95 -7.55 7.81
N THR A 141 -24.47 -7.54 9.06
CA THR A 141 -25.67 -8.17 9.70
C THR A 141 -26.03 -7.40 11.00
N THR A 142 -27.29 -6.96 11.21
CA THR A 142 -27.84 -6.67 12.56
C THR A 142 -29.38 -6.68 12.57
N GLY A 143 -29.99 -7.49 13.45
CA GLY A 143 -31.44 -7.50 13.70
C GLY A 143 -31.82 -8.56 14.75
N THR A 144 -32.43 -8.14 15.85
CA THR A 144 -32.70 -9.00 17.03
C THR A 144 -33.73 -10.09 16.76
N ARG A 145 -33.39 -11.35 17.07
CA ARG A 145 -34.31 -12.51 17.01
C ARG A 145 -35.38 -12.42 18.12
N THR A 146 -36.66 -12.42 17.73
CA THR A 146 -37.70 -13.05 18.54
C THR A 146 -37.76 -14.54 18.18
N SER A 147 -37.99 -15.39 19.19
CA SER A 147 -37.84 -16.85 19.04
C SER A 147 -39.00 -17.51 18.29
N SER A 148 -38.68 -18.16 17.17
CA SER A 148 -39.48 -19.22 16.56
C SER A 148 -38.60 -20.48 16.49
N PRO A 149 -39.12 -21.70 16.73
CA PRO A 149 -38.27 -22.87 16.88
C PRO A 149 -37.78 -23.44 15.54
N ASP A 150 -36.47 -23.65 15.52
CA ASP A 150 -35.77 -24.75 14.84
C ASP A 150 -35.95 -24.91 13.33
N CYS A 151 -35.15 -24.14 12.57
CA CYS A 151 -34.39 -24.73 11.47
C CYS A 151 -32.90 -24.52 11.77
N GLY A 152 -32.11 -25.60 11.65
CA GLY A 152 -30.72 -25.64 12.13
C GLY A 152 -29.83 -24.55 11.50
N ASP A 153 -29.52 -23.54 12.29
CA ASP A 153 -28.61 -22.45 11.95
C ASP A 153 -27.17 -22.97 11.92
N MET A 154 -26.65 -23.21 10.71
CA MET A 154 -25.23 -23.50 10.45
C MET A 154 -24.38 -22.23 10.66
N SER A 155 -24.43 -21.69 11.87
CA SER A 155 -23.61 -20.58 12.33
C SER A 155 -22.14 -20.90 12.09
N THR A 156 -21.46 -20.05 11.31
CA THR A 156 -20.01 -20.15 11.14
C THR A 156 -19.36 -20.01 12.52
N PRO A 157 -18.45 -20.90 12.94
CA PRO A 157 -17.93 -20.85 14.31
C PRO A 157 -17.35 -19.48 14.65
N GLU A 158 -17.60 -19.02 15.88
CA GLU A 158 -17.09 -17.73 16.37
C GLU A 158 -15.55 -17.68 16.31
N PRO A 159 -14.96 -16.53 15.93
CA PRO A 159 -13.51 -16.34 15.97
C PRO A 159 -12.91 -16.66 17.34
N GLY A 160 -11.79 -17.37 17.34
CA GLY A 160 -11.06 -17.78 18.53
C GLY A 160 -9.69 -17.13 18.67
N VAL A 161 -9.13 -17.22 19.88
CA VAL A 161 -7.72 -16.92 20.15
C VAL A 161 -6.97 -18.22 20.37
N TYR A 162 -5.81 -18.36 19.74
CA TYR A 162 -4.83 -19.40 20.01
C TYR A 162 -3.53 -18.79 20.56
N TYR A 163 -2.84 -19.59 21.38
CA TYR A 163 -1.55 -19.27 21.97
C TYR A 163 -0.53 -20.32 21.53
N VAL A 164 0.65 -19.88 21.12
CA VAL A 164 1.80 -20.73 20.79
C VAL A 164 2.95 -20.31 21.70
N ARG A 165 3.60 -21.27 22.37
CA ARG A 165 4.70 -21.03 23.31
C ARG A 165 5.77 -22.11 23.15
N ALA A 166 7.05 -21.77 23.26
CA ALA A 166 8.14 -22.75 23.19
C ALA A 166 8.03 -23.84 24.29
N SER A 167 7.40 -23.50 25.42
CA SER A 167 7.07 -24.41 26.52
C SER A 167 5.75 -25.20 26.34
N GLY A 168 5.05 -25.03 25.21
CA GLY A 168 3.74 -25.64 24.95
C GLY A 168 3.79 -27.10 24.50
N SER A 169 2.62 -27.63 24.11
CA SER A 169 2.46 -28.97 23.52
C SER A 169 1.39 -28.96 22.43
N ASP A 170 1.65 -29.62 21.29
CA ASP A 170 0.68 -29.73 20.18
C ASP A 170 -0.45 -30.76 20.43
N SER A 171 -0.39 -31.44 21.58
CA SER A 171 -1.50 -32.19 22.17
C SER A 171 -2.52 -31.30 22.88
N ASN A 172 -2.18 -30.04 23.16
CA ASN A 172 -3.09 -29.08 23.76
C ASN A 172 -4.11 -28.58 22.72
N ASP A 173 -5.11 -27.84 23.17
CA ASP A 173 -6.11 -27.18 22.33
C ASP A 173 -5.70 -25.76 21.87
N GLY A 174 -4.62 -25.20 22.42
CA GLY A 174 -4.09 -23.89 22.09
C GLY A 174 -4.94 -22.72 22.61
N ARG A 175 -6.09 -22.96 23.26
CA ARG A 175 -7.11 -21.92 23.58
C ARG A 175 -6.81 -21.07 24.81
N THR A 176 -5.77 -21.39 25.57
CA THR A 176 -5.33 -20.64 26.75
C THR A 176 -3.81 -20.64 26.85
N MET A 177 -3.23 -19.64 27.51
CA MET A 177 -1.78 -19.55 27.75
C MET A 177 -1.18 -20.85 28.33
N ASN A 178 -1.82 -21.42 29.36
CA ASN A 178 -1.36 -22.66 30.01
C ASN A 178 -1.59 -23.93 29.18
N ARG A 179 -2.38 -23.85 28.11
CA ARG A 179 -2.58 -24.91 27.12
C ARG A 179 -2.22 -24.45 25.71
N ALA A 180 -1.15 -23.66 25.60
CA ALA A 180 -0.62 -23.23 24.31
C ALA A 180 -0.14 -24.42 23.47
N PHE A 181 -0.24 -24.29 22.15
CA PHE A 181 0.48 -25.16 21.21
C PHE A 181 1.99 -24.98 21.37
N ARG A 182 2.77 -25.96 20.92
CA ARG A 182 4.24 -25.88 20.86
C ARG A 182 4.70 -25.26 19.54
N THR A 183 4.04 -25.57 18.43
CA THR A 183 4.49 -25.18 17.08
C THR A 183 3.56 -24.17 16.42
N VAL A 184 4.14 -23.35 15.55
CA VAL A 184 3.42 -22.43 14.66
C VAL A 184 2.66 -23.23 13.59
N ASN A 185 3.22 -24.36 13.09
CA ASN A 185 2.50 -25.27 12.20
C ASN A 185 1.17 -25.76 12.80
N LYS A 186 1.16 -26.14 14.09
CA LYS A 186 -0.08 -26.59 14.75
C LYS A 186 -1.14 -25.49 14.74
N ALA A 187 -0.76 -24.24 15.03
CA ALA A 187 -1.67 -23.11 14.95
C ALA A 187 -2.15 -22.85 13.51
N ALA A 188 -1.25 -22.82 12.53
CA ALA A 188 -1.57 -22.61 11.11
C ALA A 188 -2.54 -23.68 10.56
N ALA A 189 -2.44 -24.92 11.04
CA ALA A 189 -3.38 -25.99 10.74
C ALA A 189 -4.73 -25.87 11.49
N SER A 190 -4.79 -25.13 12.60
CA SER A 190 -5.97 -25.05 13.49
C SER A 190 -6.86 -23.81 13.28
N VAL A 191 -6.34 -22.72 12.70
CA VAL A 191 -7.12 -21.48 12.50
C VAL A 191 -8.30 -21.63 11.53
N ILE A 192 -9.31 -20.79 11.74
CA ILE A 192 -10.42 -20.46 10.84
C ILE A 192 -10.47 -18.93 10.62
N PRO A 193 -11.24 -18.41 9.65
CA PRO A 193 -11.35 -16.97 9.42
C PRO A 193 -11.69 -16.16 10.67
N GLY A 194 -10.93 -15.11 10.95
CA GLY A 194 -11.10 -14.24 12.11
C GLY A 194 -10.23 -14.59 13.32
N ASP A 195 -9.61 -15.77 13.33
CA ASP A 195 -8.80 -16.20 14.47
C ASP A 195 -7.53 -15.34 14.64
N THR A 196 -7.16 -15.14 15.90
CA THR A 196 -5.88 -14.51 16.28
C THR A 196 -4.98 -15.51 16.99
N VAL A 197 -3.72 -15.58 16.56
CA VAL A 197 -2.68 -16.43 17.13
C VAL A 197 -1.60 -15.54 17.74
N TYR A 198 -1.46 -15.59 19.06
CA TYR A 198 -0.33 -14.98 19.77
C TYR A 198 0.80 -16.00 19.93
N VAL A 199 1.99 -15.68 19.43
CA VAL A 199 3.19 -16.50 19.53
C VAL A 199 4.13 -15.83 20.53
N GLY A 200 4.49 -16.54 21.60
CA GLY A 200 5.35 -16.02 22.66
C GLY A 200 6.84 -16.04 22.30
N ALA A 201 7.66 -15.37 23.09
CA ALA A 201 9.10 -15.33 22.86
C ALA A 201 9.75 -16.73 22.81
N GLY A 202 10.72 -16.89 21.92
CA GLY A 202 11.42 -18.15 21.69
C GLY A 202 11.81 -18.39 20.24
N THR A 203 12.49 -19.50 19.99
CA THR A 203 12.92 -19.92 18.65
C THR A 203 12.12 -21.12 18.17
N TYR A 204 11.46 -20.96 17.04
CA TYR A 204 10.62 -21.93 16.37
C TYR A 204 11.33 -22.40 15.10
N ALA A 205 12.12 -23.47 15.23
CA ALA A 205 12.88 -24.06 14.13
C ALA A 205 11.98 -25.03 13.33
N GLU A 206 11.18 -24.48 12.41
CA GLU A 206 10.20 -25.25 11.63
C GLU A 206 9.89 -24.61 10.27
N ASN A 207 9.68 -25.43 9.25
CA ASN A 207 9.13 -24.99 7.97
C ASN A 207 7.59 -24.92 8.09
N VAL A 208 6.97 -23.76 7.85
CA VAL A 208 5.52 -23.57 8.03
C VAL A 208 4.82 -23.36 6.70
N THR A 209 3.74 -24.11 6.47
CA THR A 209 2.82 -23.84 5.35
C THR A 209 1.52 -23.25 5.87
N PHE A 210 1.27 -21.99 5.54
CA PHE A 210 0.02 -21.32 5.80
C PHE A 210 -0.91 -21.49 4.59
N SER A 211 -1.97 -22.28 4.76
CA SER A 211 -3.00 -22.55 3.74
C SER A 211 -4.41 -22.14 4.18
N LYS A 212 -4.54 -21.48 5.34
CA LYS A 212 -5.80 -21.05 5.94
C LYS A 212 -5.78 -19.54 6.18
N GLY A 213 -6.43 -18.81 5.28
CA GLY A 213 -6.63 -17.36 5.40
C GLY A 213 -7.95 -16.99 6.08
N GLY A 214 -8.19 -15.68 6.15
CA GLY A 214 -9.46 -15.07 6.53
C GLY A 214 -10.41 -14.78 5.37
N SER A 215 -11.61 -14.31 5.71
CA SER A 215 -12.56 -13.68 4.76
C SER A 215 -12.38 -12.16 4.76
N ALA A 216 -13.08 -11.46 3.87
CA ALA A 216 -12.99 -9.99 3.72
C ALA A 216 -13.32 -9.22 5.02
N ASP A 217 -14.14 -9.81 5.88
CA ASP A 217 -14.61 -9.30 7.18
C ASP A 217 -13.92 -9.97 8.39
N ARG A 218 -13.36 -11.17 8.22
CA ARG A 218 -12.75 -11.97 9.30
C ARG A 218 -11.30 -12.33 8.95
N ARG A 219 -10.40 -11.35 9.13
CA ARG A 219 -8.94 -11.47 8.94
C ARG A 219 -8.32 -12.48 9.93
N VAL A 220 -7.39 -13.31 9.47
CA VAL A 220 -6.56 -14.15 10.35
C VAL A 220 -5.31 -13.38 10.75
N HIS A 221 -4.94 -13.45 12.03
CA HIS A 221 -3.77 -12.75 12.57
C HIS A 221 -2.78 -13.72 13.21
N PHE A 222 -1.51 -13.67 12.79
CA PHE A 222 -0.38 -14.23 13.52
C PHE A 222 0.45 -13.06 14.05
N ILE A 223 0.60 -13.01 15.38
CA ILE A 223 1.22 -11.90 16.11
C ILE A 223 2.33 -12.45 16.99
N ALA A 224 3.56 -11.99 16.76
CA ALA A 224 4.64 -12.12 17.71
C ALA A 224 4.34 -11.25 18.95
N ASP A 225 4.01 -11.90 20.07
CA ASP A 225 3.71 -11.23 21.33
C ASP A 225 4.99 -10.90 22.09
N SER A 226 5.85 -10.07 21.50
CA SER A 226 7.18 -9.78 22.04
C SER A 226 7.18 -9.10 23.42
N THR A 227 6.05 -8.50 23.79
CA THR A 227 5.81 -7.94 25.12
C THR A 227 5.49 -8.98 26.19
N GLY A 228 5.16 -10.22 25.78
CA GLY A 228 4.65 -11.27 26.66
C GLY A 228 3.27 -10.99 27.27
N GLN A 229 2.54 -9.96 26.86
CA GLN A 229 1.26 -9.57 27.47
C GLN A 229 0.16 -10.62 27.31
N ASN A 230 0.15 -11.36 26.21
CA ASN A 230 -0.86 -12.37 25.88
C ASN A 230 -0.38 -13.79 26.21
N THR A 231 0.93 -14.02 26.09
CA THR A 231 1.57 -15.34 26.15
C THR A 231 2.34 -15.58 27.43
N GLY A 232 2.69 -14.54 28.19
CA GLY A 232 3.55 -14.61 29.38
C GLY A 232 5.04 -14.75 29.07
N ASP A 233 5.44 -14.84 27.80
CA ASP A 233 6.82 -15.02 27.35
C ASP A 233 7.29 -13.74 26.63
N ALA A 234 7.91 -12.82 27.37
CA ALA A 234 8.47 -11.58 26.82
C ALA A 234 9.85 -11.79 26.19
N GLY A 235 10.12 -11.09 25.09
CA GLY A 235 11.34 -11.25 24.28
C GLY A 235 11.05 -11.40 22.79
N GLU A 236 12.04 -11.81 22.01
CA GLU A 236 11.89 -11.91 20.56
C GLU A 236 11.25 -13.25 20.12
N VAL A 237 10.49 -13.21 19.03
CA VAL A 237 9.87 -14.39 18.41
C VAL A 237 10.59 -14.69 17.11
N HIS A 238 11.44 -15.72 17.14
CA HIS A 238 12.27 -16.15 16.03
C HIS A 238 11.62 -17.33 15.32
N LEU A 239 11.24 -17.17 14.06
CA LEU A 239 10.69 -18.24 13.22
C LEU A 239 11.72 -18.59 12.14
N ASN A 240 12.37 -19.74 12.33
CA ASN A 240 13.59 -20.13 11.63
C ASN A 240 13.31 -21.35 10.75
N GLY A 241 13.03 -21.09 9.47
CA GLY A 241 12.65 -22.10 8.49
C GLY A 241 11.84 -21.50 7.33
N ASN A 242 11.52 -22.34 6.35
CA ASN A 242 10.87 -21.89 5.13
C ASN A 242 9.37 -21.70 5.34
N LEU A 243 8.85 -20.53 4.98
CA LEU A 243 7.49 -20.06 5.20
C LEU A 243 6.75 -19.91 3.88
N THR A 244 5.80 -20.80 3.62
CA THR A 244 4.99 -20.78 2.40
C THR A 244 3.58 -20.29 2.70
N MET A 245 3.25 -19.10 2.22
CA MET A 245 1.92 -18.51 2.25
C MET A 245 1.20 -18.88 0.96
N ASN A 246 0.31 -19.87 0.99
CA ASN A 246 -0.32 -20.44 -0.21
C ASN A 246 -1.76 -19.94 -0.37
N ALA A 247 -1.99 -19.13 -1.41
CA ALA A 247 -3.29 -18.56 -1.80
C ALA A 247 -4.07 -17.87 -0.66
N LEU A 248 -3.36 -17.35 0.34
CA LEU A 248 -3.97 -16.77 1.53
C LEU A 248 -4.85 -15.56 1.19
N GLN A 249 -5.98 -15.47 1.87
CA GLN A 249 -6.86 -14.32 1.83
C GLN A 249 -6.83 -13.66 3.21
N ASN A 250 -6.81 -12.33 3.27
CA ASN A 250 -6.97 -11.55 4.51
C ASN A 250 -6.17 -12.12 5.70
N PHE A 251 -4.87 -12.36 5.49
CA PHE A 251 -3.95 -12.87 6.50
C PHE A 251 -2.99 -11.77 7.00
N THR A 252 -2.50 -11.89 8.23
CA THR A 252 -1.53 -10.96 8.81
C THR A 252 -0.39 -11.71 9.47
N LEU A 253 0.84 -11.38 9.11
CA LEU A 253 2.06 -11.73 9.85
C LEU A 253 2.60 -10.45 10.51
N HIS A 254 2.73 -10.45 11.84
CA HIS A 254 3.11 -9.26 12.60
C HIS A 254 4.25 -9.50 13.60
N GLY A 255 5.31 -8.70 13.54
CA GLY A 255 6.31 -8.58 14.63
C GLY A 255 7.38 -9.66 14.71
N PHE A 256 7.44 -10.60 13.75
CA PHE A 256 8.34 -11.75 13.82
C PHE A 256 9.75 -11.42 13.33
N LYS A 257 10.76 -12.07 13.93
CA LYS A 257 12.07 -12.25 13.31
C LYS A 257 12.05 -13.51 12.45
N LEU A 258 12.37 -13.37 11.17
CA LEU A 258 12.20 -14.40 10.14
C LEU A 258 13.56 -14.71 9.53
N THR A 259 13.97 -15.99 9.58
CA THR A 259 15.22 -16.47 8.96
C THR A 259 15.01 -17.82 8.27
N GLY A 260 15.79 -18.11 7.23
CA GLY A 260 15.69 -19.40 6.52
C GLY A 260 16.89 -19.69 5.62
N ALA A 261 16.66 -20.50 4.58
CA ALA A 261 17.66 -20.85 3.57
C ALA A 261 17.01 -21.00 2.19
N GLY A 262 17.68 -20.52 1.15
CA GLY A 262 17.04 -20.30 -0.15
C GLY A 262 16.03 -19.15 -0.10
N ASP A 263 15.19 -19.06 -1.13
CA ASP A 263 13.95 -18.26 -1.08
C ASP A 263 13.01 -18.80 0.02
N PHE A 264 13.09 -18.26 1.24
CA PHE A 264 12.45 -18.90 2.38
C PHE A 264 11.06 -18.35 2.70
N LEU A 265 10.79 -17.05 2.58
CA LEU A 265 9.46 -16.47 2.75
C LEU A 265 8.77 -16.23 1.40
N LYS A 266 7.78 -17.07 1.09
CA LYS A 266 7.11 -17.12 -0.21
C LYS A 266 5.62 -16.80 -0.11
N TRP A 267 5.19 -15.73 -0.77
CA TRP A 267 3.79 -15.36 -0.99
C TRP A 267 3.34 -15.83 -2.37
N ASN A 268 2.56 -16.92 -2.42
CA ASN A 268 2.13 -17.56 -3.66
C ASN A 268 0.63 -17.36 -3.88
N GLY A 269 0.27 -16.37 -4.69
CA GLY A 269 -1.10 -15.93 -4.90
C GLY A 269 -1.76 -15.39 -3.62
N GLY A 270 -3.08 -15.17 -3.69
CA GLY A 270 -3.86 -14.66 -2.57
C GLY A 270 -3.89 -13.12 -2.49
N SER A 271 -4.76 -12.56 -1.64
CA SER A 271 -4.98 -11.11 -1.58
C SER A 271 -5.46 -10.59 -0.21
N GLY A 272 -5.31 -9.29 0.00
CA GLY A 272 -5.62 -8.65 1.29
C GLY A 272 -4.64 -9.01 2.41
N ASN A 273 -3.48 -9.56 2.06
CA ASN A 273 -2.49 -10.01 3.04
C ASN A 273 -1.63 -8.84 3.54
N ILE A 274 -1.15 -8.94 4.77
CA ILE A 274 -0.29 -7.94 5.41
C ILE A 274 0.90 -8.63 6.07
N MET A 275 2.11 -8.15 5.77
CA MET A 275 3.31 -8.39 6.57
C MET A 275 3.70 -7.07 7.24
N SER A 276 3.91 -7.07 8.55
CA SER A 276 4.10 -5.82 9.28
C SER A 276 5.05 -5.94 10.47
N ARG A 277 5.96 -4.97 10.63
CA ARG A 277 6.96 -4.96 11.72
C ARG A 277 7.79 -6.24 11.82
N CYS A 278 8.00 -6.95 10.70
CA CYS A 278 8.85 -8.13 10.67
C CYS A 278 10.30 -7.72 10.35
N ASP A 279 11.24 -8.45 10.91
CA ASP A 279 12.67 -8.34 10.66
C ASP A 279 13.10 -9.60 9.90
N VAL A 280 13.50 -9.46 8.63
CA VAL A 280 13.69 -10.57 7.69
C VAL A 280 15.15 -10.58 7.24
N SER A 281 15.85 -11.70 7.47
CA SER A 281 17.25 -11.85 7.07
C SER A 281 17.67 -13.30 6.94
N GLY A 282 18.77 -13.56 6.23
CA GLY A 282 19.30 -14.91 6.02
C GLY A 282 18.44 -15.75 5.07
N GLY A 283 18.93 -15.90 3.84
CA GLY A 283 18.28 -16.59 2.75
C GLY A 283 18.88 -16.15 1.42
N ASP A 284 18.31 -16.62 0.32
CA ASP A 284 18.66 -16.15 -1.02
C ASP A 284 17.80 -14.89 -1.27
N ASN A 285 16.64 -15.03 -1.92
CA ASN A 285 15.63 -13.97 -1.97
C ASN A 285 14.83 -13.94 -0.65
N LEU A 286 14.91 -12.84 0.09
CA LEU A 286 14.33 -12.79 1.44
C LEU A 286 12.79 -12.80 1.44
N VAL A 287 12.17 -12.11 0.48
CA VAL A 287 10.70 -12.04 0.34
C VAL A 287 10.29 -12.22 -1.13
N SER A 288 9.87 -13.41 -1.52
CA SER A 288 9.36 -13.68 -2.87
C SER A 288 7.84 -13.55 -2.94
N ILE A 289 7.33 -12.75 -3.89
CA ILE A 289 5.90 -12.47 -4.08
C ILE A 289 5.49 -12.84 -5.51
N LYS A 290 4.84 -13.99 -5.68
CA LYS A 290 4.64 -14.64 -6.98
C LYS A 290 3.19 -15.06 -7.21
N ASN A 291 2.85 -15.25 -8.49
CA ASN A 291 1.62 -15.88 -8.97
C ASN A 291 0.32 -15.10 -8.65
N ASN A 292 0.27 -13.82 -9.04
CA ASN A 292 -0.83 -12.88 -8.76
C ASN A 292 -1.10 -12.69 -7.26
N ALA A 293 -0.04 -12.68 -6.44
CA ALA A 293 -0.16 -12.36 -5.02
C ALA A 293 -0.39 -10.85 -4.82
N ALA A 294 -1.20 -10.49 -3.82
CA ALA A 294 -1.38 -9.12 -3.36
C ALA A 294 -1.08 -8.97 -1.87
N LEU A 295 -0.07 -8.15 -1.56
CA LEU A 295 0.50 -7.98 -0.21
C LEU A 295 0.75 -6.50 0.13
N LEU A 296 0.47 -6.13 1.38
CA LEU A 296 1.00 -4.92 2.01
C LEU A 296 2.18 -5.31 2.92
N ILE A 297 3.35 -4.70 2.70
CA ILE A 297 4.51 -4.78 3.60
C ILE A 297 4.62 -3.42 4.31
N THR A 298 4.65 -3.38 5.64
CA THR A 298 4.66 -2.10 6.36
C THR A 298 5.50 -2.09 7.64
N GLY A 299 6.41 -1.12 7.75
CA GLY A 299 7.30 -0.96 8.91
C GLY A 299 8.25 -2.14 9.14
N CYS A 300 8.60 -2.89 8.09
CA CYS A 300 9.51 -4.03 8.18
C CYS A 300 10.97 -3.62 7.98
N ARG A 301 11.89 -4.53 8.32
CA ARG A 301 13.30 -4.48 7.93
C ARG A 301 13.65 -5.75 7.17
N ILE A 302 14.29 -5.61 6.01
CA ILE A 302 14.57 -6.70 5.07
C ILE A 302 16.03 -6.57 4.66
N HIS A 303 16.88 -7.44 5.20
CA HIS A 303 18.31 -7.18 5.20
C HIS A 303 19.18 -8.44 5.15
N HIS A 304 20.39 -8.31 4.60
CA HIS A 304 21.41 -9.38 4.62
C HIS A 304 20.93 -10.71 4.00
N GLY A 305 20.15 -10.64 2.92
CA GLY A 305 19.98 -11.76 1.97
C GLY A 305 21.25 -11.97 1.14
N THR A 306 21.39 -13.14 0.52
CA THR A 306 22.48 -13.38 -0.44
C THR A 306 22.09 -13.09 -1.89
N ASP A 307 20.80 -12.91 -2.15
CA ASP A 307 20.20 -12.48 -3.42
C ASP A 307 19.37 -11.20 -3.15
N ASP A 308 18.17 -11.04 -3.74
CA ASP A 308 17.37 -9.83 -3.57
C ASP A 308 16.69 -9.69 -2.19
N GLY A 309 16.50 -8.45 -1.76
CA GLY A 309 15.68 -8.13 -0.58
C GLY A 309 14.21 -8.51 -0.79
N ILE A 310 13.60 -8.08 -1.90
CA ILE A 310 12.23 -8.45 -2.29
C ILE A 310 12.20 -8.72 -3.79
N ASP A 311 11.81 -9.93 -4.20
CA ASP A 311 11.52 -10.25 -5.61
C ASP A 311 10.00 -10.35 -5.81
N ILE A 312 9.48 -9.59 -6.77
CA ILE A 312 8.08 -9.67 -7.16
C ILE A 312 7.93 -10.01 -8.65
N SER A 313 7.08 -10.99 -8.95
CA SER A 313 6.92 -11.49 -10.32
C SER A 313 5.54 -12.11 -10.57
N ASN A 314 5.27 -12.48 -11.82
CA ASN A 314 4.02 -13.11 -12.30
C ASN A 314 2.76 -12.30 -11.97
N SER A 315 2.67 -11.07 -12.49
CA SER A 315 1.52 -10.15 -12.35
C SER A 315 1.10 -9.85 -10.90
N SER A 316 2.01 -10.04 -9.93
CA SER A 316 1.75 -9.74 -8.52
C SER A 316 1.72 -8.23 -8.25
N TYR A 317 1.04 -7.82 -7.17
CA TYR A 317 0.92 -6.43 -6.76
C TYR A 317 1.33 -6.27 -5.30
N VAL A 318 2.30 -5.39 -5.02
CA VAL A 318 2.72 -5.10 -3.64
C VAL A 318 2.64 -3.61 -3.33
N VAL A 319 2.23 -3.30 -2.10
CA VAL A 319 2.42 -1.99 -1.49
C VAL A 319 3.45 -2.14 -0.39
N VAL A 320 4.48 -1.30 -0.37
CA VAL A 320 5.54 -1.29 0.63
C VAL A 320 5.57 0.08 1.29
N GLU A 321 5.42 0.13 2.60
CA GLU A 321 5.31 1.38 3.36
C GLU A 321 6.33 1.42 4.52
N GLY A 322 7.05 2.53 4.67
CA GLY A 322 7.92 2.78 5.84
C GLY A 322 8.92 1.67 6.14
N THR A 323 9.37 0.94 5.12
CA THR A 323 10.17 -0.29 5.24
C THR A 323 11.62 0.01 4.87
N ILE A 324 12.55 -0.62 5.59
CA ILE A 324 13.99 -0.53 5.34
C ILE A 324 14.44 -1.79 4.60
N ILE A 325 15.11 -1.61 3.47
CA ILE A 325 15.61 -2.68 2.60
C ILE A 325 17.11 -2.44 2.38
N GLU A 326 17.97 -3.23 3.06
CA GLU A 326 19.38 -2.88 3.15
C GLU A 326 20.38 -4.04 3.18
N ASP A 327 21.59 -3.78 2.68
CA ASP A 327 22.74 -4.70 2.74
C ASP A 327 22.46 -6.10 2.15
N ASN A 328 21.57 -6.21 1.15
CA ASN A 328 21.28 -7.47 0.46
C ASN A 328 22.36 -7.80 -0.58
N GLY A 329 22.50 -9.10 -0.87
CA GLY A 329 23.56 -9.68 -1.69
C GLY A 329 23.41 -9.44 -3.19
N ASP A 330 22.21 -9.04 -3.62
CA ASP A 330 21.94 -8.58 -4.97
C ASP A 330 21.17 -7.23 -4.98
N ASP A 331 19.97 -7.15 -5.55
CA ASP A 331 19.18 -5.92 -5.64
C ASP A 331 18.37 -5.68 -4.35
N GLY A 332 18.02 -4.41 -4.08
CA GLY A 332 17.11 -4.11 -2.97
C GLY A 332 15.71 -4.69 -3.23
N PHE A 333 15.19 -4.45 -4.43
CA PHE A 333 13.82 -4.76 -4.82
C PHE A 333 13.74 -4.99 -6.33
N ASP A 334 13.48 -6.22 -6.76
CA ASP A 334 13.30 -6.61 -8.17
C ASP A 334 11.82 -6.76 -8.56
N VAL A 335 11.50 -6.44 -9.82
CA VAL A 335 10.14 -6.38 -10.40
C VAL A 335 10.09 -6.90 -11.84
N ASP A 336 9.88 -8.20 -12.00
CA ASP A 336 9.75 -8.86 -13.31
C ASP A 336 8.30 -9.26 -13.66
N LEU A 337 8.09 -9.75 -14.88
CA LEU A 337 6.92 -10.49 -15.37
C LEU A 337 5.58 -9.79 -15.08
N ALA A 338 5.45 -8.55 -15.53
CA ALA A 338 4.26 -7.70 -15.41
C ALA A 338 3.86 -7.32 -13.97
N ALA A 339 4.71 -7.56 -12.98
CA ALA A 339 4.43 -7.19 -11.61
C ALA A 339 4.39 -5.67 -11.41
N ARG A 340 3.79 -5.27 -10.27
CA ARG A 340 3.50 -3.88 -9.95
C ARG A 340 3.78 -3.57 -8.49
N ALA A 341 4.46 -2.46 -8.22
CA ALA A 341 4.78 -2.02 -6.87
C ALA A 341 4.43 -0.56 -6.60
N LEU A 342 3.96 -0.28 -5.38
CA LEU A 342 3.87 1.07 -4.82
C LEU A 342 4.74 1.11 -3.55
N LEU A 343 5.82 1.88 -3.58
CA LEU A 343 6.72 2.10 -2.46
C LEU A 343 6.48 3.49 -1.87
N VAL A 344 6.29 3.59 -0.57
CA VAL A 344 5.95 4.83 0.14
C VAL A 344 6.78 4.97 1.40
N GLY A 345 7.61 6.02 1.51
CA GLY A 345 8.41 6.25 2.72
C GLY A 345 9.50 5.20 2.99
N CYS A 346 9.90 4.43 1.97
CA CYS A 346 10.86 3.34 2.13
C CYS A 346 12.31 3.86 2.07
N THR A 347 13.22 3.20 2.77
CA THR A 347 14.66 3.44 2.66
C THR A 347 15.32 2.20 2.08
N ILE A 348 16.02 2.36 0.96
CA ILE A 348 16.56 1.28 0.13
C ILE A 348 18.04 1.58 -0.10
N GLN A 349 18.90 0.87 0.63
CA GLN A 349 20.28 1.31 0.79
C GLN A 349 21.33 0.21 0.85
N ASN A 350 22.54 0.53 0.40
CA ASN A 350 23.74 -0.32 0.52
C ASN A 350 23.64 -1.74 -0.10
N ASN A 351 22.60 -2.01 -0.90
CA ASN A 351 22.43 -3.30 -1.59
C ASN A 351 23.56 -3.51 -2.61
N ALA A 352 23.89 -4.77 -2.88
CA ALA A 352 25.11 -5.13 -3.59
C ALA A 352 25.07 -4.90 -5.11
N LYS A 353 23.88 -4.69 -5.68
CA LYS A 353 23.67 -4.12 -7.01
C LYS A 353 22.78 -2.86 -6.96
N ASP A 354 21.64 -2.87 -7.65
CA ASP A 354 20.73 -1.75 -7.84
C ASP A 354 19.80 -1.58 -6.61
N GLY A 355 19.34 -0.35 -6.35
CA GLY A 355 18.35 -0.11 -5.29
C GLY A 355 16.98 -0.68 -5.67
N LEU A 356 16.51 -0.33 -6.86
CA LEU A 356 15.37 -0.94 -7.52
C LEU A 356 15.81 -1.49 -8.88
N ASP A 357 15.64 -2.78 -9.15
CA ASP A 357 15.60 -3.27 -10.53
C ASP A 357 14.15 -3.43 -11.00
N LEU A 358 13.96 -3.06 -12.25
CA LEU A 358 12.73 -3.19 -13.01
C LEU A 358 13.11 -3.75 -14.38
N THR A 359 13.97 -4.78 -14.43
CA THR A 359 14.29 -5.43 -15.70
C THR A 359 13.34 -6.58 -15.98
N THR A 360 12.63 -6.50 -17.10
CA THR A 360 11.83 -7.63 -17.58
C THR A 360 12.21 -8.08 -18.98
N ASN A 361 12.33 -9.40 -19.14
CA ASN A 361 12.46 -10.07 -20.44
C ASN A 361 11.07 -10.41 -21.05
N SER A 362 9.98 -10.08 -20.35
CA SER A 362 8.61 -10.25 -20.84
C SER A 362 8.23 -9.13 -21.80
N ALA A 363 7.29 -9.40 -22.71
CA ALA A 363 6.62 -8.37 -23.50
C ALA A 363 5.68 -7.48 -22.64
N ALA A 364 5.31 -7.93 -21.45
CA ALA A 364 4.42 -7.20 -20.55
C ALA A 364 5.19 -6.21 -19.66
N ILE A 365 4.74 -4.96 -19.65
CA ILE A 365 5.41 -3.83 -19.00
C ILE A 365 5.22 -3.86 -17.47
N THR A 366 6.32 -4.03 -16.73
CA THR A 366 6.41 -3.79 -15.28
C THR A 366 6.15 -2.31 -14.96
N ARG A 367 5.44 -2.03 -13.86
CA ARG A 367 5.12 -0.65 -13.44
C ARG A 367 5.32 -0.43 -11.94
N VAL A 368 6.11 0.59 -11.59
CA VAL A 368 6.40 0.95 -10.20
C VAL A 368 6.08 2.41 -9.92
N VAL A 369 5.65 2.69 -8.71
CA VAL A 369 5.59 4.03 -8.14
C VAL A 369 6.48 4.06 -6.90
N ALA A 370 7.40 5.01 -6.81
CA ALA A 370 8.19 5.28 -5.62
C ALA A 370 7.85 6.69 -5.10
N GLU A 371 7.44 6.81 -3.85
CA GLU A 371 7.00 8.06 -3.21
C GLU A 371 7.68 8.25 -1.85
N ARG A 372 8.20 9.46 -1.56
CA ARG A 372 8.89 9.72 -0.27
C ARG A 372 9.99 8.70 0.05
N CYS A 373 10.58 8.07 -0.96
CA CYS A 373 11.58 7.02 -0.77
C CYS A 373 13.00 7.62 -0.76
N GLN A 374 13.90 6.97 -0.03
CA GLN A 374 15.33 7.21 -0.06
C GLN A 374 16.00 6.01 -0.72
N ILE A 375 16.68 6.24 -1.85
CA ILE A 375 17.35 5.20 -2.64
C ILE A 375 18.84 5.57 -2.70
N ILE A 376 19.61 5.07 -1.73
CA ILE A 376 20.92 5.66 -1.39
C ILE A 376 22.05 4.64 -1.22
N GLY A 377 23.25 4.98 -1.70
CA GLY A 377 24.46 4.18 -1.44
C GLY A 377 24.49 2.76 -2.04
N ASN A 378 23.55 2.40 -2.92
CA ASN A 378 23.54 1.08 -3.58
C ASN A 378 24.76 0.93 -4.51
N ARG A 379 25.27 -0.29 -4.66
CA ARG A 379 26.60 -0.55 -5.28
C ARG A 379 26.61 -0.53 -6.81
N ASP A 380 25.45 -0.53 -7.45
CA ASP A 380 25.25 -0.12 -8.83
C ASP A 380 24.33 1.11 -8.89
N ASN A 381 23.19 1.07 -9.58
CA ASN A 381 22.31 2.21 -9.83
C ASN A 381 21.31 2.43 -8.68
N GLY A 382 20.75 3.63 -8.57
CA GLY A 382 19.59 3.84 -7.69
C GLY A 382 18.37 3.09 -8.21
N VAL A 383 18.03 3.32 -9.48
CA VAL A 383 16.93 2.65 -10.18
C VAL A 383 17.37 2.20 -11.56
N ARG A 384 17.10 0.94 -11.91
CA ARG A 384 17.31 0.38 -13.24
C ARG A 384 15.99 0.04 -13.92
N LEU A 385 15.92 0.23 -15.24
CA LEU A 385 14.72 -0.06 -16.03
C LEU A 385 15.05 -0.81 -17.32
N ASN A 386 14.42 -1.97 -17.54
CA ASN A 386 14.33 -2.60 -18.86
C ASN A 386 12.90 -3.03 -19.16
N ASN A 387 12.33 -2.50 -20.23
CA ASN A 387 10.93 -2.69 -20.65
C ASN A 387 9.87 -2.28 -19.59
N SER A 388 10.21 -1.30 -18.75
CA SER A 388 9.46 -0.94 -17.54
C SER A 388 9.17 0.55 -17.40
N GLN A 389 8.22 0.89 -16.54
CA GLN A 389 7.82 2.28 -16.29
C GLN A 389 7.86 2.61 -14.80
N ILE A 390 8.52 3.70 -14.41
CA ILE A 390 8.55 4.20 -13.03
C ILE A 390 8.11 5.65 -12.90
N LEU A 391 7.21 5.91 -11.96
CA LEU A 391 6.95 7.26 -11.43
C LEU A 391 7.66 7.40 -10.09
N ILE A 392 8.58 8.35 -10.00
CA ILE A 392 9.34 8.67 -8.78
C ILE A 392 8.89 10.06 -8.33
N ARG A 393 8.46 10.19 -7.07
CA ARG A 393 7.91 11.46 -6.58
C ARG A 393 8.31 11.77 -5.14
N ASN A 394 8.85 12.97 -4.92
CA ASN A 394 9.29 13.42 -3.59
C ASN A 394 10.37 12.51 -2.98
N CYS A 395 11.26 11.94 -3.80
CA CYS A 395 12.28 10.96 -3.39
C CYS A 395 13.71 11.54 -3.43
N LEU A 396 14.57 10.99 -2.58
CA LEU A 396 16.03 11.19 -2.63
C LEU A 396 16.68 10.00 -3.33
N ILE A 397 17.52 10.26 -4.34
CA ILE A 397 18.34 9.25 -5.03
C ILE A 397 19.80 9.70 -4.98
N ALA A 398 20.57 9.19 -4.02
CA ALA A 398 21.86 9.79 -3.65
C ALA A 398 22.99 8.80 -3.43
N GLY A 399 24.19 9.14 -3.91
CA GLY A 399 25.42 8.39 -3.60
C GLY A 399 25.46 6.93 -4.10
N ASN A 400 24.54 6.51 -4.97
CA ASN A 400 24.61 5.20 -5.62
C ASN A 400 25.85 5.16 -6.53
N ARG A 401 26.54 4.03 -6.62
CA ARG A 401 27.89 3.96 -7.21
C ARG A 401 27.91 4.02 -8.75
N ALA A 402 26.80 3.67 -9.40
CA ALA A 402 26.56 3.89 -10.82
C ALA A 402 25.61 5.10 -11.03
N SER A 403 24.65 5.02 -11.95
CA SER A 403 23.75 6.13 -12.25
C SER A 403 22.58 6.22 -11.25
N GLY A 404 22.03 7.41 -11.02
CA GLY A 404 20.88 7.57 -10.12
C GLY A 404 19.64 6.85 -10.66
N VAL A 405 19.30 7.09 -11.93
CA VAL A 405 18.30 6.32 -12.69
C VAL A 405 18.91 5.91 -14.03
N ARG A 406 18.85 4.62 -14.39
CA ARG A 406 19.38 4.09 -15.65
C ARG A 406 18.34 3.33 -16.45
N HIS A 407 18.21 3.66 -17.73
CA HIS A 407 17.46 2.86 -18.69
C HIS A 407 18.40 1.87 -19.40
N ALA A 408 17.88 0.70 -19.71
CA ALA A 408 18.58 -0.33 -20.48
C ALA A 408 18.99 0.14 -21.89
N PRO A 409 19.99 -0.53 -22.51
CA PRO A 409 20.57 -0.12 -23.80
C PRO A 409 19.58 -0.03 -24.98
N THR A 410 20.09 0.56 -26.06
CA THR A 410 19.36 0.84 -27.31
C THR A 410 18.61 -0.37 -27.87
N GLY A 411 17.31 -0.19 -28.13
CA GLY A 411 16.43 -1.22 -28.71
C GLY A 411 15.07 -1.29 -28.01
N VAL A 412 15.00 -0.87 -26.74
CA VAL A 412 13.80 -0.97 -25.90
C VAL A 412 13.07 0.37 -25.84
N THR A 413 11.94 0.48 -26.54
CA THR A 413 11.19 1.75 -26.68
C THR A 413 10.20 2.03 -25.53
N HIS A 414 9.90 1.04 -24.69
CA HIS A 414 8.87 1.13 -23.66
C HIS A 414 9.34 1.67 -22.30
N CYS A 415 10.66 1.79 -22.10
CA CYS A 415 11.24 2.34 -20.86
C CYS A 415 10.74 3.77 -20.61
N LYS A 416 10.16 4.03 -19.43
CA LYS A 416 9.72 5.39 -19.05
C LYS A 416 10.04 5.73 -17.60
N SER A 417 10.66 6.88 -17.38
CA SER A 417 10.82 7.50 -16.06
C SER A 417 10.13 8.86 -16.03
N SER A 418 9.39 9.15 -14.96
CA SER A 418 9.03 10.52 -14.56
C SER A 418 9.49 10.76 -13.13
N LEU A 419 10.21 11.86 -12.92
CA LEU A 419 10.68 12.33 -11.63
C LEU A 419 10.01 13.66 -11.32
N PHE A 420 9.33 13.76 -10.18
CA PHE A 420 8.68 14.99 -9.70
C PHE A 420 9.08 15.29 -8.26
N LEU A 421 9.49 16.52 -7.93
CA LEU A 421 9.99 16.88 -6.59
C LEU A 421 11.11 15.96 -6.09
N CYS A 422 11.98 15.46 -6.97
CA CYS A 422 13.05 14.52 -6.58
C CYS A 422 14.40 15.24 -6.45
N THR A 423 15.27 14.74 -5.58
CA THR A 423 16.67 15.16 -5.52
C THR A 423 17.55 13.98 -5.94
N VAL A 424 18.28 14.12 -7.06
CA VAL A 424 19.15 13.08 -7.63
C VAL A 424 20.59 13.58 -7.60
N VAL A 425 21.36 13.14 -6.61
CA VAL A 425 22.57 13.86 -6.17
C VAL A 425 23.77 12.95 -5.88
N GLY A 426 24.96 13.37 -6.32
CA GLY A 426 26.21 12.69 -5.93
C GLY A 426 26.35 11.25 -6.41
N ASN A 427 25.57 10.80 -7.40
CA ASN A 427 25.66 9.44 -7.91
C ASN A 427 26.95 9.27 -8.73
N GLY A 428 27.50 8.06 -8.68
CA GLY A 428 28.81 7.71 -9.19
C GLY A 428 28.92 7.63 -10.71
N GLU A 429 27.84 7.80 -11.46
CA GLU A 429 27.84 8.06 -12.91
C GLU A 429 26.96 9.28 -13.24
N SER A 430 25.93 9.13 -14.08
CA SER A 430 25.00 10.22 -14.39
C SER A 430 23.86 10.26 -13.38
N GLY A 431 23.28 11.43 -13.13
CA GLY A 431 22.06 11.51 -12.32
C GLY A 431 20.94 10.68 -12.96
N ILE A 432 20.73 10.87 -14.27
CA ILE A 432 19.89 10.01 -15.10
C ILE A 432 20.64 9.66 -16.39
N LEU A 433 20.69 8.36 -16.72
CA LEU A 433 21.20 7.83 -17.98
C LEU A 433 20.05 7.15 -18.75
N ASN A 434 19.49 7.85 -19.74
CA ASN A 434 18.46 7.29 -20.62
C ASN A 434 19.13 6.82 -21.92
N GLU A 435 19.41 5.52 -22.00
CA GLU A 435 19.95 4.90 -23.22
C GLU A 435 18.85 4.58 -24.25
N ALA A 436 17.63 4.29 -23.80
CA ALA A 436 16.45 4.06 -24.62
C ALA A 436 15.14 4.42 -23.88
N GLY A 437 14.09 4.78 -24.63
CA GLY A 437 12.78 5.14 -24.06
C GLY A 437 12.63 6.64 -23.77
N SER A 438 11.93 7.01 -22.68
CA SER A 438 11.57 8.42 -22.40
C SER A 438 11.72 8.84 -20.93
N THR A 439 12.21 10.05 -20.70
CA THR A 439 12.48 10.60 -19.36
C THR A 439 11.86 11.97 -19.19
N TYR A 440 11.17 12.17 -18.07
CA TYR A 440 10.52 13.42 -17.70
C TYR A 440 11.00 13.84 -16.31
N VAL A 441 11.48 15.08 -16.15
CA VAL A 441 12.02 15.58 -14.87
C VAL A 441 11.44 16.96 -14.58
N ARG A 442 10.67 17.05 -13.49
CA ARG A 442 9.95 18.28 -13.10
C ARG A 442 10.11 18.64 -11.63
N ASN A 443 10.18 19.93 -11.33
CA ASN A 443 10.42 20.47 -9.97
C ASN A 443 11.52 19.73 -9.21
N SER A 444 12.56 19.26 -9.88
CA SER A 444 13.55 18.34 -9.30
C SER A 444 14.94 18.96 -9.29
N ILE A 445 15.80 18.49 -8.40
CA ILE A 445 17.22 18.82 -8.37
C ILE A 445 18.01 17.62 -8.93
N VAL A 446 18.87 17.83 -9.92
CA VAL A 446 19.82 16.81 -10.42
C VAL A 446 21.23 17.38 -10.40
N ALA A 447 21.97 17.10 -9.32
CA ALA A 447 23.18 17.83 -8.98
C ALA A 447 24.39 16.96 -8.60
N MET A 448 25.60 17.47 -8.81
CA MET A 448 26.85 16.87 -8.31
C MET A 448 27.12 15.41 -8.74
N ASN A 449 26.44 14.91 -9.78
CA ASN A 449 26.65 13.54 -10.26
C ASN A 449 27.98 13.47 -11.05
N ARG A 450 28.64 12.31 -10.98
CA ARG A 450 30.01 12.11 -11.48
C ARG A 450 30.14 12.37 -12.98
N ASP A 451 29.10 12.15 -13.78
CA ASP A 451 29.15 12.32 -15.23
C ASP A 451 28.14 13.38 -15.69
N PHE A 452 26.99 13.01 -16.25
CA PHE A 452 25.97 13.98 -16.66
C PHE A 452 24.96 14.21 -15.54
N GLY A 453 24.27 15.36 -15.54
CA GLY A 453 23.01 15.46 -14.81
C GLY A 453 21.98 14.53 -15.46
N ILE A 454 21.66 14.79 -16.74
CA ILE A 454 20.78 13.93 -17.54
C ILE A 454 21.45 13.61 -18.89
N ASN A 455 21.92 12.38 -19.07
CA ASN A 455 22.45 11.86 -20.32
C ASN A 455 21.33 11.18 -21.12
N GLN A 456 20.70 11.92 -22.03
CA GLN A 456 19.71 11.37 -22.94
C GLN A 456 20.39 10.89 -24.24
N ARG A 457 20.15 9.65 -24.63
CA ARG A 457 20.55 9.06 -25.93
C ARG A 457 19.34 8.79 -26.85
N SER A 458 18.12 8.80 -26.31
CA SER A 458 16.84 8.70 -27.03
C SER A 458 16.23 10.09 -27.30
N VAL A 459 15.49 10.31 -28.39
CA VAL A 459 14.95 11.65 -28.73
C VAL A 459 13.65 12.04 -27.99
N SER A 460 13.20 11.25 -27.00
CA SER A 460 11.94 11.52 -26.26
C SER A 460 12.19 11.84 -24.79
N GLY A 461 11.84 13.07 -24.36
CA GLY A 461 11.91 13.46 -22.96
C GLY A 461 11.82 14.98 -22.75
N GLU A 462 11.64 15.39 -21.50
CA GLU A 462 11.53 16.78 -21.09
C GLU A 462 12.14 17.02 -19.69
N ILE A 463 12.88 18.11 -19.56
CA ILE A 463 13.20 18.74 -18.27
C ILE A 463 12.34 19.99 -18.16
N ALA A 464 11.50 20.13 -17.13
CA ALA A 464 10.79 21.38 -16.86
C ALA A 464 11.02 21.84 -15.43
N HIS A 465 11.15 23.15 -15.21
CA HIS A 465 11.23 23.78 -13.88
C HIS A 465 12.12 22.99 -12.88
N SER A 466 13.32 22.61 -13.31
CA SER A 466 14.24 21.77 -12.53
C SER A 466 15.63 22.40 -12.45
N LEU A 467 16.32 22.18 -11.32
CA LEU A 467 17.65 22.70 -11.05
C LEU A 467 18.70 21.64 -11.37
N LEU A 468 19.68 21.97 -12.21
CA LEU A 468 20.75 21.05 -12.57
C LEU A 468 22.12 21.73 -12.38
N TYR A 469 22.93 21.23 -11.46
CA TYR A 469 24.15 21.92 -11.00
C TYR A 469 25.33 20.99 -10.73
N GLY A 470 26.56 21.41 -11.02
CA GLY A 470 27.77 20.72 -10.55
C GLY A 470 28.01 19.31 -11.10
N ASN A 471 27.24 18.84 -12.09
CA ASN A 471 27.46 17.56 -12.75
C ASN A 471 28.71 17.67 -13.65
N ARG A 472 29.68 16.76 -13.49
CA ARG A 472 31.09 16.96 -13.92
C ARG A 472 31.30 17.05 -15.43
N VAL A 473 30.56 16.27 -16.22
CA VAL A 473 30.75 16.16 -17.68
C VAL A 473 29.83 17.14 -18.42
N ALA A 474 28.54 17.14 -18.11
CA ALA A 474 27.60 18.16 -18.58
C ALA A 474 26.32 18.20 -17.73
N THR A 475 25.64 19.34 -17.75
CA THR A 475 24.34 19.51 -17.07
C THR A 475 23.27 18.57 -17.65
N TYR A 476 23.11 18.53 -18.97
CA TYR A 476 22.22 17.62 -19.70
C TYR A 476 22.67 17.50 -21.16
N GLY A 477 22.20 16.48 -21.87
CA GLY A 477 22.38 16.32 -23.33
C GLY A 477 21.12 15.77 -23.99
N ASN A 478 20.89 16.10 -25.27
CA ASN A 478 19.80 15.62 -26.15
C ASN A 478 18.36 15.57 -25.59
N ILE A 479 18.01 16.47 -24.67
CA ILE A 479 16.67 16.53 -24.07
C ILE A 479 16.13 17.96 -24.07
N THR A 480 14.83 18.11 -24.33
CA THR A 480 14.13 19.40 -24.30
C THR A 480 14.14 19.97 -22.89
N ARG A 481 14.39 21.28 -22.75
CA ARG A 481 14.36 21.97 -21.45
C ARG A 481 13.45 23.19 -21.45
N ILE A 482 12.60 23.28 -20.43
CA ILE A 482 11.63 24.36 -20.22
C ILE A 482 11.85 24.97 -18.82
N GLY A 483 12.57 26.09 -18.76
CA GLY A 483 12.87 26.78 -17.51
C GLY A 483 13.77 25.99 -16.53
N GLY A 484 13.62 26.30 -15.24
CA GLY A 484 14.48 25.80 -14.17
C GLY A 484 15.78 26.60 -14.00
N SER A 485 16.74 26.03 -13.26
CA SER A 485 17.96 26.73 -12.83
C SER A 485 19.24 25.92 -13.09
N ASN A 486 20.38 26.61 -13.21
CA ASN A 486 21.72 26.01 -13.19
C ASN A 486 22.59 26.54 -12.03
N SER A 487 21.98 27.24 -11.07
CA SER A 487 22.66 27.77 -9.89
C SER A 487 22.89 26.67 -8.85
N ASN A 488 23.81 26.90 -7.91
CA ASN A 488 24.05 25.98 -6.78
C ASN A 488 22.74 25.80 -5.98
N PRO A 489 22.27 24.56 -5.70
CA PRO A 489 21.07 24.34 -4.90
C PRO A 489 21.21 24.76 -3.44
N ALA A 490 22.42 25.14 -2.99
CA ALA A 490 22.72 25.56 -1.62
C ALA A 490 22.26 24.52 -0.60
N PHE A 491 22.66 23.26 -0.80
CA PHE A 491 22.46 22.20 0.19
C PHE A 491 23.14 22.55 1.52
N VAL A 492 22.58 22.07 2.64
CA VAL A 492 23.12 22.30 3.99
C VAL A 492 24.54 21.73 4.11
N SER A 493 24.80 20.56 3.52
CA SER A 493 26.16 20.02 3.35
C SER A 493 26.28 19.14 2.09
N ASP A 494 27.40 18.44 1.95
CA ASP A 494 27.62 17.40 0.95
C ASP A 494 26.91 16.07 1.27
N THR A 495 26.44 15.89 2.51
CA THR A 495 25.66 14.73 2.97
C THR A 495 24.22 15.08 3.37
N ASP A 496 23.92 16.36 3.56
CA ASP A 496 22.59 16.88 3.93
C ASP A 496 22.03 17.73 2.79
N PHE A 497 21.12 17.13 2.02
CA PHE A 497 20.55 17.72 0.81
C PHE A 497 19.31 18.59 1.05
N ARG A 498 19.02 18.96 2.30
CA ARG A 498 18.05 20.01 2.63
C ARG A 498 18.52 21.35 2.05
N LEU A 499 17.60 22.26 1.77
CA LEU A 499 17.89 23.57 1.18
C LEU A 499 18.24 24.60 2.26
N SER A 500 19.36 25.30 2.09
CA SER A 500 19.76 26.43 2.93
C SER A 500 19.01 27.72 2.56
N GLU A 501 19.01 28.69 3.48
CA GLU A 501 18.48 30.04 3.22
C GLU A 501 19.10 30.66 1.94
N GLY A 502 18.25 31.27 1.12
CA GLY A 502 18.66 31.85 -0.16
C GLY A 502 18.91 30.85 -1.29
N SER A 503 18.60 29.56 -1.08
CA SER A 503 18.64 28.56 -2.16
C SER A 503 17.78 28.96 -3.37
N PRO A 504 18.30 28.88 -4.61
CA PRO A 504 17.54 29.13 -5.83
C PRO A 504 16.58 27.98 -6.19
N ALA A 505 16.41 27.00 -5.32
CA ALA A 505 15.35 25.99 -5.39
C ALA A 505 14.08 26.36 -4.60
N ILE A 506 14.19 27.31 -3.66
CA ILE A 506 13.06 27.79 -2.84
C ILE A 506 12.12 28.66 -3.69
N ASP A 507 10.81 28.45 -3.54
CA ASP A 507 9.71 29.14 -4.24
C ASP A 507 9.84 29.13 -5.79
N ALA A 508 10.57 28.16 -6.34
CA ALA A 508 10.98 28.15 -7.75
C ALA A 508 10.36 27.01 -8.59
N GLY A 509 9.67 26.06 -7.96
CA GLY A 509 8.87 25.03 -8.60
C GLY A 509 7.47 25.53 -8.98
N ILE A 510 6.85 24.87 -9.97
CA ILE A 510 5.47 25.16 -10.39
C ILE A 510 4.44 24.30 -9.65
N ALA A 511 3.17 24.71 -9.65
CA ALA A 511 2.08 23.87 -9.12
C ALA A 511 2.11 22.45 -9.72
N PRO A 512 1.72 21.41 -8.95
CA PRO A 512 1.91 20.02 -9.36
C PRO A 512 1.10 19.70 -10.62
N TRP A 513 1.81 19.38 -11.70
CA TRP A 513 1.21 18.89 -12.93
C TRP A 513 0.68 17.47 -12.68
N GLN A 514 -0.52 17.15 -13.17
CA GLN A 514 -1.06 15.80 -13.14
C GLN A 514 -0.11 14.90 -13.94
N ALA A 515 0.48 13.86 -13.32
CA ALA A 515 1.70 13.17 -13.76
C ALA A 515 1.89 12.99 -15.29
N ASP A 516 3.15 13.02 -15.76
CA ASP A 516 3.58 12.81 -17.17
C ASP A 516 3.06 11.55 -17.87
N PHE A 517 2.45 10.66 -17.09
CA PHE A 517 1.63 9.58 -17.56
C PHE A 517 0.66 9.17 -16.46
N ASP A 518 -0.57 8.89 -16.86
CA ASP A 518 -1.52 8.12 -16.07
C ASP A 518 -1.01 6.68 -15.94
N LEU A 519 -0.38 6.38 -14.80
CA LEU A 519 -0.12 5.00 -14.37
C LEU A 519 -1.44 4.40 -13.86
N THR A 520 -2.29 4.01 -14.81
CA THR A 520 -3.62 3.47 -14.53
C THR A 520 -3.57 2.36 -13.50
N GLY A 521 -4.44 2.47 -12.48
CA GLY A 521 -4.54 1.50 -11.40
C GLY A 521 -3.62 1.73 -10.19
N PHE A 522 -2.92 2.86 -10.08
CA PHE A 522 -2.29 3.31 -8.82
C PHE A 522 -3.08 4.48 -8.21
N THR A 523 -3.52 4.34 -6.96
CA THR A 523 -4.12 5.44 -6.21
C THR A 523 -3.00 6.29 -5.59
N LEU A 524 -2.65 7.37 -6.26
CA LEU A 524 -1.62 8.29 -5.82
C LEU A 524 -2.15 9.23 -4.73
N SER A 525 -1.46 9.29 -3.59
CA SER A 525 -1.65 10.33 -2.56
C SER A 525 -1.44 11.75 -3.12
N ALA A 526 -1.98 12.75 -2.42
CA ALA A 526 -1.54 14.13 -2.60
C ALA A 526 -0.13 14.34 -2.05
N LEU A 527 0.73 15.04 -2.80
CA LEU A 527 2.09 15.42 -2.37
C LEU A 527 2.06 16.65 -1.47
N SER A 528 1.26 16.58 -0.40
CA SER A 528 1.05 17.65 0.57
C SER A 528 2.18 17.82 1.58
N HIS A 529 3.18 16.93 1.56
CA HIS A 529 4.34 17.01 2.45
C HIS A 529 5.64 16.61 1.72
N ASP A 530 6.78 17.12 2.17
CA ASP A 530 8.12 16.79 1.71
C ASP A 530 8.65 15.47 2.30
N LEU A 531 9.92 15.16 2.07
CA LEU A 531 10.56 13.92 2.55
C LEU A 531 10.77 13.89 4.08
N LEU A 532 10.76 15.04 4.77
CA LEU A 532 10.79 15.14 6.24
C LEU A 532 9.38 15.23 6.86
N GLY A 533 8.32 15.19 6.04
CA GLY A 533 6.96 15.38 6.50
C GLY A 533 6.58 16.84 6.75
N ASN A 534 7.29 17.81 6.16
CA ASN A 534 6.96 19.24 6.21
C ASN A 534 5.86 19.55 5.19
N ALA A 535 4.89 20.41 5.53
CA ALA A 535 3.81 20.76 4.60
C ALA A 535 4.31 21.44 3.31
N ARG A 536 3.68 21.11 2.16
CA ARG A 536 3.97 21.68 0.84
C ARG A 536 2.78 22.47 0.27
N PRO A 537 2.99 23.67 -0.32
CA PRO A 537 4.21 24.47 -0.21
C PRO A 537 4.40 25.01 1.21
N SER A 538 5.64 25.22 1.62
CA SER A 538 6.02 25.93 2.84
C SER A 538 6.02 27.45 2.60
N GLY A 539 6.50 27.87 1.42
CA GLY A 539 6.58 29.26 0.97
C GLY A 539 5.43 29.71 0.08
N THR A 540 5.75 30.56 -0.91
CA THR A 540 4.81 31.08 -1.90
C THR A 540 4.56 30.13 -3.08
N ALA A 541 5.46 29.18 -3.33
CA ALA A 541 5.35 28.14 -4.36
C ALA A 541 5.96 26.81 -3.87
N LEU A 542 5.91 25.76 -4.71
CA LEU A 542 6.61 24.51 -4.40
C LEU A 542 8.12 24.69 -4.55
N ASP A 543 8.89 24.03 -3.70
CA ASP A 543 10.34 24.02 -3.85
C ASP A 543 10.79 22.94 -4.84
N MET A 544 11.91 23.19 -5.54
CA MET A 544 12.53 22.15 -6.37
C MET A 544 13.28 21.14 -5.48
N GLY A 545 13.02 19.85 -5.69
CA GLY A 545 13.65 18.75 -4.93
C GLY A 545 12.76 18.12 -3.86
N CYS A 546 13.30 17.12 -3.15
CA CYS A 546 12.54 16.30 -2.19
C CYS A 546 12.36 16.93 -0.79
N TYR A 547 12.95 18.09 -0.55
CA TYR A 547 12.75 18.89 0.66
C TYR A 547 12.14 20.24 0.31
N GLU A 548 11.33 20.79 1.20
CA GLU A 548 11.10 22.24 1.21
C GLU A 548 12.23 22.90 2.00
N GLY A 549 12.71 24.04 1.51
CA GLY A 549 13.59 24.93 2.23
C GLY A 549 12.85 25.69 3.32
N GLU A 550 13.61 26.10 4.34
CA GLU A 550 12.99 26.48 5.60
C GLU A 550 12.46 27.91 5.59
N VAL A 551 11.13 28.05 5.67
CA VAL A 551 10.49 29.35 5.89
C VAL A 551 10.68 29.79 7.35
N THR A 552 11.61 30.73 7.54
CA THR A 552 11.87 31.52 8.77
C THR A 552 11.71 30.76 10.09
N VAL A 553 12.82 30.18 10.55
CA VAL A 553 12.94 29.54 11.87
C VAL A 553 12.62 30.55 12.99
N ASP A 554 11.70 30.21 13.91
CA ASP A 554 11.35 31.10 15.03
C ASP A 554 12.48 31.19 16.05
N ARG A 555 13.24 30.09 16.18
CA ARG A 555 14.31 29.94 17.18
C ARG A 555 15.26 28.82 16.78
N VAL A 556 16.56 29.12 16.79
CA VAL A 556 17.63 28.13 16.67
C VAL A 556 18.28 27.98 18.04
N LEU A 557 18.37 26.74 18.53
CA LEU A 557 19.05 26.35 19.77
C LEU A 557 20.20 25.39 19.44
N TYR A 558 21.34 25.57 20.09
CA TYR A 558 22.53 24.74 19.92
C TYR A 558 22.81 23.94 21.20
N VAL A 559 23.10 22.64 21.06
CA VAL A 559 23.40 21.71 22.15
C VAL A 559 24.69 20.95 21.85
N ALA A 560 25.64 20.98 22.79
CA ALA A 560 26.94 20.33 22.66
C ALA A 560 27.38 19.73 24.00
N THR A 561 28.02 18.55 23.97
CA THR A 561 28.52 17.87 25.19
C THR A 561 29.52 18.72 26.00
N ASN A 562 30.20 19.68 25.36
CA ASN A 562 31.10 20.65 25.99
C ASN A 562 30.45 22.03 26.26
N GLY A 563 29.13 22.15 26.12
CA GLY A 563 28.36 23.37 26.38
C GLY A 563 28.11 23.65 27.86
N ASN A 564 27.23 24.62 28.14
CA ASN A 564 26.80 24.96 29.50
C ASN A 564 25.33 25.42 29.51
N ASP A 565 24.54 24.90 30.43
CA ASP A 565 23.10 25.16 30.53
C ASP A 565 22.75 26.60 30.99
N ALA A 566 23.77 27.36 31.42
CA ALA A 566 23.71 28.79 31.69
C ALA A 566 23.96 29.68 30.45
N ASN A 567 24.36 29.11 29.31
CA ASN A 567 24.57 29.87 28.07
C ASN A 567 23.24 30.31 27.43
N THR A 568 23.28 31.05 26.33
CA THR A 568 22.08 31.50 25.59
C THR A 568 21.50 30.45 24.63
N GLY A 569 22.27 29.41 24.28
CA GLY A 569 21.90 28.45 23.24
C GLY A 569 21.94 28.98 21.81
N THR A 570 22.39 30.22 21.56
CA THR A 570 22.22 30.90 20.25
C THR A 570 23.40 30.74 19.28
N SER A 571 24.44 29.99 19.64
CA SER A 571 25.55 29.61 18.75
C SER A 571 26.34 28.44 19.35
N TRP A 572 27.24 27.81 18.60
CA TRP A 572 28.14 26.77 19.14
C TRP A 572 29.00 27.25 20.32
N GLY A 573 29.47 28.51 20.30
CA GLY A 573 30.21 29.11 21.41
C GLY A 573 29.35 29.45 22.63
N GLN A 574 28.03 29.29 22.52
CA GLN A 574 27.03 29.51 23.57
C GLN A 574 26.07 28.32 23.65
N ALA A 575 26.49 27.12 23.26
CA ALA A 575 25.62 25.95 23.25
C ALA A 575 25.19 25.56 24.68
N TYR A 576 23.96 25.08 24.82
CA TYR A 576 23.53 24.35 26.01
C TYR A 576 24.32 23.05 26.12
N ARG A 577 24.43 22.51 27.34
CA ARG A 577 25.06 21.21 27.55
C ARG A 577 24.05 20.08 27.40
N THR A 578 22.82 20.31 27.84
CA THR A 578 21.76 19.30 27.90
C THR A 578 20.66 19.49 26.87
N LEU A 579 20.11 18.37 26.40
CA LEU A 579 18.88 18.34 25.61
C LEU A 579 17.67 18.76 26.46
N GLU A 580 17.66 18.41 27.75
CA GLU A 580 16.64 18.87 28.71
C GLU A 580 16.49 20.41 28.69
N LYS A 581 17.62 21.13 28.71
CA LYS A 581 17.61 22.60 28.69
C LYS A 581 17.02 23.15 27.40
N ALA A 582 17.39 22.60 26.24
CA ALA A 582 16.81 23.00 24.96
C ALA A 582 15.30 22.71 24.87
N CYS A 583 14.86 21.53 25.32
CA CYS A 583 13.44 21.13 25.35
C CYS A 583 12.59 22.09 26.18
N SER A 584 13.13 22.59 27.31
CA SER A 584 12.43 23.57 28.15
C SER A 584 12.10 24.89 27.42
N LEU A 585 12.85 25.23 26.37
CA LEU A 585 12.76 26.50 25.62
C LEU A 585 12.12 26.35 24.23
N ALA A 586 11.88 25.13 23.78
CA ALA A 586 11.33 24.82 22.46
C ALA A 586 9.88 25.32 22.26
N GLY A 587 9.52 25.63 21.03
CA GLY A 587 8.15 25.94 20.61
C GLY A 587 8.00 25.73 19.11
N PRO A 588 6.83 26.05 18.51
CA PRO A 588 6.63 25.93 17.06
C PRO A 588 7.77 26.59 16.27
N ASN A 589 8.20 25.92 15.20
CA ASN A 589 9.36 26.28 14.38
C ASN A 589 10.69 26.49 15.14
N THR A 590 10.88 25.83 16.30
CA THR A 590 12.19 25.77 16.96
C THR A 590 13.02 24.63 16.40
N GLN A 591 14.27 24.92 16.06
CA GLN A 591 15.28 23.92 15.73
C GLN A 591 16.28 23.79 16.87
N ILE A 592 16.68 22.55 17.13
CA ILE A 592 17.64 22.17 18.17
C ILE A 592 18.77 21.41 17.46
N HIS A 593 19.83 22.14 17.13
CA HIS A 593 21.03 21.61 16.47
C HIS A 593 21.94 20.99 17.52
N ILE A 594 22.35 19.75 17.28
CA ILE A 594 23.05 18.92 18.25
C ILE A 594 24.37 18.47 17.62
N ARG A 595 25.47 18.84 18.27
CA ARG A 595 26.81 18.43 17.84
C ARG A 595 27.05 16.95 18.15
N ALA A 596 27.80 16.28 17.29
CA ALA A 596 28.26 14.91 17.49
C ALA A 596 28.80 14.66 18.92
N GLY A 597 28.44 13.53 19.51
CA GLY A 597 28.77 13.16 20.88
C GLY A 597 27.70 12.28 21.54
N THR A 598 28.01 11.80 22.74
CA THR A 598 27.11 10.98 23.55
C THR A 598 26.46 11.83 24.65
N TYR A 599 25.13 11.76 24.72
CA TYR A 599 24.27 12.52 25.64
C TYR A 599 23.57 11.53 26.60
N PRO A 600 24.18 11.22 27.76
CA PRO A 600 23.60 10.35 28.79
C PRO A 600 22.54 11.12 29.59
N GLU A 601 21.33 11.20 29.04
CA GLU A 601 20.23 12.03 29.53
C GLU A 601 18.91 11.27 29.56
N THR A 602 18.05 11.64 30.50
CA THR A 602 16.63 11.30 30.49
C THR A 602 15.87 12.60 30.59
N PHE A 603 15.11 12.96 29.54
CA PHE A 603 14.45 14.26 29.45
C PHE A 603 13.01 14.18 28.94
N ILE A 604 12.22 15.22 29.25
CA ILE A 604 10.82 15.33 28.86
C ILE A 604 10.66 16.50 27.90
N LEU A 605 10.11 16.23 26.71
CA LEU A 605 9.58 17.28 25.85
C LEU A 605 8.08 17.43 26.14
N ALA A 606 7.72 18.53 26.81
CA ALA A 606 6.33 18.88 27.15
C ALA A 606 5.79 20.05 26.30
N ARG A 607 6.39 20.30 25.13
CA ARG A 607 6.09 21.44 24.26
C ARG A 607 5.82 20.93 22.85
N SER A 608 4.78 21.45 22.20
CA SER A 608 4.38 21.06 20.83
C SER A 608 4.88 22.05 19.79
N GLY A 609 5.19 21.54 18.60
CA GLY A 609 5.18 22.33 17.38
C GLY A 609 3.77 22.50 16.83
N ARG A 610 3.66 22.88 15.56
CA ARG A 610 2.43 22.82 14.76
C ARG A 610 2.69 22.05 13.46
N ALA A 611 1.64 21.62 12.76
CA ALA A 611 1.77 20.86 11.51
C ALA A 611 2.54 21.61 10.41
N ASP A 612 2.38 22.94 10.36
CA ASP A 612 3.11 23.87 9.49
C ASP A 612 4.54 24.17 9.99
N ARG A 613 4.80 23.95 11.28
CA ARG A 613 5.94 24.50 12.03
C ARG A 613 6.34 23.57 13.19
N PRO A 614 6.90 22.38 12.91
CA PRO A 614 7.29 21.43 13.95
C PRO A 614 8.44 21.95 14.83
N ILE A 615 8.66 21.29 15.96
CA ILE A 615 9.96 21.36 16.66
C ILE A 615 10.87 20.34 15.98
N ARG A 616 12.06 20.73 15.51
CA ARG A 616 13.04 19.79 14.95
C ARG A 616 14.25 19.63 15.84
N PHE A 617 14.64 18.40 16.12
CA PHE A 617 15.93 18.04 16.68
C PHE A 617 16.80 17.57 15.51
N ILE A 618 17.99 18.16 15.35
CA ILE A 618 18.83 17.97 14.17
C ILE A 618 20.23 17.58 14.63
N ALA A 619 20.69 16.40 14.24
CA ALA A 619 22.09 16.04 14.36
C ALA A 619 22.91 16.70 13.25
N GLU A 620 23.88 17.55 13.61
CA GLU A 620 24.79 18.21 12.65
C GLU A 620 25.65 17.24 11.84
N THR A 621 25.78 16.01 12.33
CA THR A 621 26.41 14.90 11.65
C THR A 621 25.50 13.70 11.90
N PRO A 622 24.66 13.32 10.92
CA PRO A 622 23.71 12.23 11.07
C PRO A 622 24.39 10.94 11.55
N GLY A 623 23.77 10.28 12.53
CA GLY A 623 24.31 9.06 13.15
C GLY A 623 25.47 9.26 14.14
N ALA A 624 25.95 10.48 14.35
CA ALA A 624 27.03 10.79 15.31
C ALA A 624 26.54 11.40 16.64
N VAL A 625 25.22 11.54 16.82
CA VAL A 625 24.57 12.03 18.04
C VAL A 625 23.90 10.85 18.73
N PHE A 626 24.51 10.37 19.82
CA PHE A 626 24.03 9.22 20.59
C PHE A 626 23.31 9.69 21.83
N ILE A 627 21.98 9.56 21.88
CA ILE A 627 21.20 9.81 23.09
C ILE A 627 20.96 8.47 23.78
N GLN A 628 21.36 8.37 25.04
CA GLN A 628 21.24 7.15 25.84
C GLN A 628 20.73 7.44 27.25
N PRO A 629 20.11 6.48 27.95
CA PRO A 629 19.64 6.68 29.32
C PRO A 629 20.73 7.21 30.24
N LYS A 630 20.35 8.07 31.19
CA LYS A 630 21.28 8.65 32.17
C LYS A 630 21.96 7.59 33.07
N SER A 631 21.38 6.41 33.18
CA SER A 631 21.96 5.21 33.79
C SER A 631 21.34 3.95 33.18
N SER A 632 22.06 2.83 33.19
CA SER A 632 21.60 1.52 32.71
C SER A 632 20.36 0.95 33.44
N THR A 633 19.92 1.59 34.51
CA THR A 633 18.69 1.25 35.25
C THR A 633 17.46 2.04 34.79
N MET A 634 17.59 2.98 33.86
CA MET A 634 16.47 3.76 33.33
C MET A 634 16.00 3.22 31.98
N ALA A 635 14.75 2.77 31.92
CA ALA A 635 14.13 2.23 30.71
C ALA A 635 13.66 3.30 29.70
N THR A 636 14.03 4.57 29.86
CA THR A 636 13.54 5.67 29.03
C THR A 636 14.54 6.81 28.93
N THR A 637 14.86 7.18 27.69
CA THR A 637 15.76 8.29 27.33
C THR A 637 14.99 9.59 27.06
N LEU A 638 13.84 9.49 26.39
CA LEU A 638 13.00 10.62 26.01
C LEU A 638 11.53 10.31 26.29
N THR A 639 10.85 11.23 26.97
CA THR A 639 9.39 11.21 27.12
C THR A 639 8.75 12.37 26.34
N LEU A 640 7.90 12.06 25.36
CA LEU A 640 7.06 13.05 24.69
C LEU A 640 5.75 13.21 25.47
N SER A 641 5.64 14.27 26.29
CA SER A 641 4.51 14.50 27.18
C SER A 641 3.53 15.51 26.57
N ASN A 642 2.50 15.02 25.86
CA ASN A 642 1.56 15.84 25.10
C ASN A 642 2.25 16.77 24.05
N ALA A 643 3.41 16.35 23.55
CA ALA A 643 4.16 17.04 22.51
C ALA A 643 3.72 16.51 21.13
N ASN A 644 3.23 17.43 20.29
CA ASN A 644 2.77 17.16 18.93
C ASN A 644 3.70 17.85 17.93
N HIS A 645 3.80 17.32 16.70
CA HIS A 645 4.63 17.87 15.62
C HIS A 645 6.09 18.10 16.05
N VAL A 646 6.76 16.99 16.37
CA VAL A 646 8.18 16.95 16.77
C VAL A 646 8.91 15.99 15.85
N HIS A 647 9.97 16.47 15.21
CA HIS A 647 10.76 15.73 14.23
C HIS A 647 12.17 15.51 14.82
N PHE A 648 12.76 14.35 14.52
CA PHE A 648 14.07 13.92 15.01
C PHE A 648 14.93 13.47 13.82
N ASP A 649 15.83 14.34 13.37
CA ASP A 649 16.58 14.21 12.13
C ASP A 649 18.03 13.80 12.45
N GLY A 650 18.40 12.55 12.12
CA GLY A 650 19.78 12.04 12.23
C GLY A 650 20.28 11.67 13.64
N LEU A 651 19.40 11.60 14.64
CA LEU A 651 19.76 11.20 16.01
C LEU A 651 19.69 9.68 16.20
N THR A 652 20.63 9.13 16.96
CA THR A 652 20.64 7.72 17.36
C THR A 652 20.22 7.59 18.82
N PHE A 653 19.10 6.93 19.07
CA PHE A 653 18.70 6.52 20.42
C PHE A 653 19.25 5.11 20.69
N THR A 654 20.00 4.95 21.79
CA THR A 654 20.60 3.68 22.21
C THR A 654 20.24 3.38 23.65
N ASP A 655 20.22 2.11 24.06
CA ASP A 655 20.05 1.70 25.46
C ASP A 655 21.36 1.78 26.27
N GLY A 656 22.50 1.89 25.58
CA GLY A 656 23.83 2.03 26.14
C GLY A 656 24.63 0.73 26.26
N ASN A 657 24.20 -0.36 25.58
CA ASN A 657 24.86 -1.67 25.57
C ASN A 657 25.46 -2.03 24.19
#